data_AF-A0A1D6QDF2-F1
#
_entry.id   AF-A0A1D6QDF2-F1
#
_cell.length_a   1.000
_cell.length_b   1.000
_cell.length_c   1.000
_cell.angle_alpha   90.00
_cell.angle_beta   90.00
_cell.angle_gamma   90.00
#
_symmetry.space_group_name_H-M   'P 1'
#
loop_
_entity.id
_entity.type
_entity.pdbx_description
1 polymer ?
#
loop_
_entity_poly.entity_id
_entity_poly.type
_entity_poly.pdbx_seq_one_letter_code
_entity_poly.pdbx_strand_id
1 'polypeptide(L)'
;MFLKQKPIGIIALLDEACMFPKSTHETFATKMFRNFSSHLRLERTKFSETDFTISHYAGKVTYQTDSFLEKNRDYIVAEHCNLLSSSRCPFVSGLFTSLPEESIRSSYKFSSVASRFKLQLQALMETLNSTEPHYVRCVKPNSANRPQLFENQSVLHQLRCGGVLEAVRISLAGYPTRRTYAEFVDRFAVLVPELMIGSYDEKMMTKGILEKMKLENFQLGKTKVFLRAGQIAILDMRRAEILDNAARHIQGRFRTFITRKEFVKTREASISIQAYCRGCLARKMFANRRETAAAVIVQKYVRRWLLRRAHLQACLAALLIQSYIRGFIARRYFSVIREHKAATVIQSTWRRRKFVILFQNYRQATVAIQCSWRQKLARKELRKLKMAANEAGALREAKNKLEKKMDDLALRLTLERRLRASSEESKSVEILKRDKIIESLSAECAAAKSAAQNEHAKKLLLQKQLDDSLREITMLQSKKIMSAEAAEENSNLKNLVESLSTKNSILENELIVTRKSSDDTMEKLKEVEGKCNHLQQNLDKLQEKLTNLENENHVLRQKAFNMPTMNNLSVAPKTLSEKFSASIGLPNSEPKHIYESPTPTKYLASLPQTLSTSRRSRLPVERHEQNHEILLRCIKENLGYKDGKPVAACIIYKCLLHWRAFESERTAIFDHVIEAINDVLKGNEADGRLPYWLSNTSALLCLLQRNLRSNGLFTTPSRRSGGALGKIAQTLRSPSKFIGRSDTLPHVDARYPAILFKQQLTACVEKIFGQLRDNLKKEISPLLNVCIQAPKSTRGQSGKASKSSGVGAHPASNSNWDNIVNFLDLLMDTLRENYVPSFFIRKLITQLFSFINIQLFNSLLLRRECCTFSNGEYVKAGLSLLEKWITDVTDEVVCGYILARAQLYQTSCWIFGYTPKKKKDA
;
A
#
# COMPACT_ATOMS: atom_id res chain seq x y z
N MET A 1 -29.28 -77.02 -46.21
CA MET A 1 -29.58 -78.33 -46.82
C MET A 1 -30.96 -78.36 -47.45
N PHE A 2 -32.06 -78.37 -46.67
CA PHE A 2 -33.47 -78.39 -47.10
C PHE A 2 -33.83 -77.72 -48.45
N LEU A 3 -33.35 -76.49 -48.71
CA LEU A 3 -33.63 -75.75 -49.96
C LEU A 3 -32.90 -76.25 -51.22
N LYS A 4 -31.80 -77.02 -51.11
CA LYS A 4 -30.93 -77.37 -52.26
C LYS A 4 -30.87 -78.86 -52.63
N GLN A 5 -31.24 -79.78 -51.73
CA GLN A 5 -30.97 -81.22 -51.88
C GLN A 5 -31.86 -81.87 -52.96
N LYS A 6 -31.32 -82.87 -53.68
CA LYS A 6 -32.08 -83.78 -54.56
C LYS A 6 -32.46 -85.05 -53.75
N PRO A 7 -33.52 -85.79 -54.12
CA PRO A 7 -34.41 -85.56 -55.25
C PRO A 7 -35.49 -84.49 -54.98
N ILE A 8 -36.02 -84.38 -53.76
CA ILE A 8 -37.15 -83.51 -53.43
C ILE A 8 -36.69 -82.39 -52.48
N GLY A 9 -36.74 -81.16 -52.99
CA GLY A 9 -36.47 -79.91 -52.24
C GLY A 9 -37.48 -78.83 -52.68
N ILE A 10 -37.71 -77.79 -51.88
CA ILE A 10 -38.74 -76.77 -52.18
C ILE A 10 -38.57 -76.15 -53.58
N ILE A 11 -37.34 -75.84 -53.99
CA ILE A 11 -37.05 -75.33 -55.34
C ILE A 11 -37.45 -76.35 -56.42
N ALA A 12 -37.17 -77.64 -56.22
CA ALA A 12 -37.51 -78.68 -57.20
C ALA A 12 -39.04 -78.86 -57.32
N LEU A 13 -39.79 -78.78 -56.21
CA LEU A 13 -41.26 -78.79 -56.26
C LEU A 13 -41.84 -77.52 -56.89
N LEU A 14 -41.17 -76.38 -56.75
CA LEU A 14 -41.58 -75.13 -57.38
C LEU A 14 -41.35 -75.18 -58.90
N ASP A 15 -40.19 -75.68 -59.33
CA ASP A 15 -39.85 -75.86 -60.74
C ASP A 15 -40.78 -76.90 -61.40
N GLU A 16 -41.05 -78.02 -60.72
CA GLU A 16 -42.00 -79.04 -61.16
C GLU A 16 -43.44 -78.49 -61.24
N ALA A 17 -43.88 -77.68 -60.27
CA ALA A 17 -45.18 -77.03 -60.33
C ALA A 17 -45.25 -76.03 -61.51
N CYS A 18 -44.21 -75.22 -61.73
CA CYS A 18 -44.16 -74.25 -62.82
C CYS A 18 -44.37 -74.89 -64.20
N MET A 19 -43.89 -76.13 -64.40
CA MET A 19 -44.07 -76.91 -65.64
C MET A 19 -45.52 -77.27 -65.98
N PHE A 20 -46.43 -77.34 -65.01
CA PHE A 20 -47.82 -77.69 -65.26
C PHE A 20 -48.66 -76.43 -65.54
N PRO A 21 -49.28 -76.27 -66.72
CA PRO A 21 -50.03 -75.03 -67.03
C PRO A 21 -51.17 -74.73 -66.06
N LYS A 22 -51.81 -75.76 -65.49
CA LYS A 22 -52.94 -75.65 -64.56
C LYS A 22 -52.56 -75.55 -63.07
N SER A 23 -51.28 -75.42 -62.72
CA SER A 23 -50.86 -75.31 -61.31
C SER A 23 -51.21 -73.94 -60.71
N THR A 24 -51.90 -73.92 -59.56
CA THR A 24 -52.06 -72.72 -58.72
C THR A 24 -51.05 -72.72 -57.57
N HIS A 25 -50.84 -71.56 -56.94
CA HIS A 25 -49.99 -71.43 -55.75
C HIS A 25 -50.50 -72.33 -54.59
N GLU A 26 -51.81 -72.54 -54.47
CA GLU A 26 -52.44 -73.45 -53.51
C GLU A 26 -52.06 -74.91 -53.78
N THR A 27 -52.08 -75.35 -55.05
CA THR A 27 -51.68 -76.73 -55.40
C THR A 27 -50.20 -76.97 -55.10
N PHE A 28 -49.34 -75.95 -55.30
CA PHE A 28 -47.93 -75.99 -54.92
C PHE A 28 -47.76 -76.03 -53.39
N ALA A 29 -48.47 -75.20 -52.63
CA ALA A 29 -48.45 -75.20 -51.17
C ALA A 29 -48.87 -76.56 -50.59
N THR A 30 -49.99 -77.10 -51.08
CA THR A 30 -50.54 -78.39 -50.67
C THR A 30 -49.55 -79.53 -50.96
N LYS A 31 -48.90 -79.52 -52.13
CA LYS A 31 -47.86 -80.48 -52.49
C LYS A 31 -46.59 -80.33 -51.64
N MET A 32 -46.21 -79.10 -51.27
CA MET A 32 -45.10 -78.83 -50.37
C MET A 32 -45.39 -79.39 -48.96
N PHE A 33 -46.54 -79.08 -48.36
CA PHE A 33 -46.91 -79.55 -47.03
C PHE A 33 -47.04 -81.08 -47.00
N ARG A 34 -47.65 -81.70 -48.02
CA ARG A 34 -47.72 -83.16 -48.15
C ARG A 34 -46.34 -83.82 -48.17
N ASN A 35 -45.37 -83.22 -48.86
CA ASN A 35 -44.04 -83.82 -49.03
C ASN A 35 -43.05 -83.50 -47.89
N PHE A 36 -43.32 -82.50 -47.05
CA PHE A 36 -42.40 -82.03 -46.00
C PHE A 36 -43.02 -81.89 -44.61
N SER A 37 -44.22 -82.43 -44.37
CA SER A 37 -44.93 -82.41 -43.08
C SER A 37 -44.11 -82.90 -41.88
N SER A 38 -43.17 -83.82 -42.10
CA SER A 38 -42.28 -84.38 -41.07
C SER A 38 -41.00 -83.57 -40.81
N HIS A 39 -40.71 -82.53 -41.60
CA HIS A 39 -39.41 -81.86 -41.56
C HIS A 39 -39.40 -80.66 -40.59
N LEU A 40 -38.73 -80.84 -39.44
CA LEU A 40 -38.52 -79.92 -38.30
C LEU A 40 -38.16 -78.43 -38.58
N ARG A 41 -37.95 -78.02 -39.83
CA ARG A 41 -37.71 -76.61 -40.21
C ARG A 41 -38.78 -75.99 -41.09
N LEU A 42 -39.85 -76.72 -41.41
CA LEU A 42 -41.02 -76.20 -42.11
C LEU A 42 -42.21 -76.20 -41.16
N GLU A 43 -42.94 -75.09 -41.08
CA GLU A 43 -44.12 -74.94 -40.23
C GLU A 43 -45.25 -74.33 -41.08
N ARG A 44 -46.47 -74.89 -41.01
CA ARG A 44 -47.66 -74.25 -41.60
C ARG A 44 -48.02 -73.02 -40.78
N THR A 45 -48.47 -71.93 -41.39
CA THR A 45 -48.98 -70.79 -40.61
C THR A 45 -50.31 -71.15 -39.92
N LYS A 46 -50.69 -70.38 -38.90
CA LYS A 46 -51.93 -70.62 -38.12
C LYS A 46 -53.20 -70.05 -38.76
N PHE A 47 -53.06 -69.17 -39.75
CA PHE A 47 -54.16 -68.35 -40.29
C PHE A 47 -54.24 -68.34 -41.82
N SER A 48 -53.28 -68.96 -42.52
CA SER A 48 -53.31 -69.16 -43.97
C SER A 48 -53.06 -70.64 -44.28
N GLU A 49 -53.92 -71.21 -45.13
CA GLU A 49 -53.81 -72.59 -45.62
C GLU A 49 -52.57 -72.77 -46.53
N THR A 50 -52.14 -71.70 -47.20
CA THR A 50 -51.14 -71.72 -48.26
C THR A 50 -49.75 -71.28 -47.78
N ASP A 51 -49.68 -70.31 -46.86
CA ASP A 51 -48.41 -69.73 -46.41
C ASP A 51 -47.61 -70.69 -45.53
N PHE A 52 -46.30 -70.73 -45.78
CA PHE A 52 -45.36 -71.59 -45.08
C PHE A 52 -44.25 -70.79 -44.38
N THR A 53 -43.79 -71.28 -43.23
CA THR A 53 -42.71 -70.68 -42.44
C THR A 53 -41.49 -71.59 -42.46
N ILE A 54 -40.33 -71.06 -42.80
CA ILE A 54 -39.05 -71.77 -42.70
C ILE A 54 -38.27 -71.27 -41.47
N SER A 55 -37.77 -72.21 -40.68
CA SER A 55 -36.77 -71.93 -39.63
C SER A 55 -35.37 -71.82 -40.22
N HIS A 56 -34.98 -70.60 -40.59
CA HIS A 56 -33.62 -70.26 -41.03
C HIS A 56 -32.67 -70.15 -39.83
N TYR A 57 -31.35 -70.16 -40.10
CA TYR A 57 -30.31 -69.95 -39.07
C TYR A 57 -30.44 -68.61 -38.33
N ALA A 58 -31.06 -67.62 -38.98
CA ALA A 58 -31.29 -66.28 -38.46
C ALA A 58 -32.62 -66.11 -37.70
N GLY A 59 -33.54 -67.08 -37.79
CA GLY A 59 -34.90 -66.98 -37.25
C GLY A 59 -35.95 -67.62 -38.16
N LYS A 60 -37.21 -67.54 -37.74
CA LYS A 60 -38.36 -67.99 -38.54
C LYS A 60 -38.72 -66.91 -39.58
N VAL A 61 -38.93 -67.32 -40.83
CA VAL A 61 -39.36 -66.45 -41.93
C VAL A 61 -40.58 -67.07 -42.57
N THR A 62 -41.69 -66.33 -42.57
CA THR A 62 -42.93 -66.70 -43.27
C THR A 62 -42.84 -66.25 -44.73
N TYR A 63 -43.21 -67.13 -45.64
CA TYR A 63 -43.27 -66.89 -47.08
C TYR A 63 -44.71 -67.01 -47.55
N GLN A 64 -45.20 -65.92 -48.17
CA GLN A 64 -46.49 -65.90 -48.83
C GLN A 64 -46.35 -66.56 -50.20
N THR A 65 -47.19 -67.54 -50.52
CA THR A 65 -47.05 -68.31 -51.79
C THR A 65 -47.49 -67.54 -53.04
N ASP A 66 -48.05 -66.35 -52.86
CA ASP A 66 -48.76 -65.63 -53.91
C ASP A 66 -47.78 -65.13 -54.98
N SER A 67 -48.15 -65.39 -56.24
CA SER A 67 -47.30 -65.22 -57.43
C SER A 67 -45.95 -65.97 -57.39
N PHE A 68 -45.72 -66.96 -56.52
CA PHE A 68 -44.45 -67.72 -56.52
C PHE A 68 -44.18 -68.41 -57.87
N LEU A 69 -45.21 -68.98 -58.49
CA LEU A 69 -45.09 -69.68 -59.78
C LEU A 69 -44.79 -68.69 -60.92
N GLU A 70 -45.49 -67.55 -60.95
CA GLU A 70 -45.29 -66.48 -61.93
C GLU A 70 -43.86 -65.91 -61.85
N LYS A 71 -43.42 -65.55 -60.63
CA LYS A 71 -42.08 -65.01 -60.35
C LYS A 71 -40.95 -66.02 -60.65
N ASN A 72 -41.23 -67.33 -60.64
CA ASN A 72 -40.25 -68.37 -60.96
C ASN A 72 -40.25 -68.80 -62.43
N ARG A 73 -41.35 -68.56 -63.16
CA ARG A 73 -41.52 -68.94 -64.58
C ARG A 73 -40.66 -68.13 -65.55
N ASP A 74 -40.40 -66.84 -65.26
CA ASP A 74 -39.48 -65.95 -66.01
C ASP A 74 -39.55 -66.14 -67.52
N TYR A 75 -40.76 -66.03 -68.07
CA TYR A 75 -41.07 -66.44 -69.43
C TYR A 75 -40.58 -65.40 -70.45
N ILE A 76 -39.32 -65.55 -70.85
CA ILE A 76 -38.72 -64.82 -71.96
C ILE A 76 -39.23 -65.43 -73.27
N VAL A 77 -40.09 -64.69 -73.98
CA VAL A 77 -40.59 -65.10 -75.29
C VAL A 77 -39.44 -65.11 -76.30
N ALA A 78 -39.15 -66.27 -76.90
CA ALA A 78 -38.03 -66.42 -77.84
C ALA A 78 -38.14 -65.46 -79.04
N GLU A 79 -39.36 -65.20 -79.51
CA GLU A 79 -39.68 -64.24 -80.58
C GLU A 79 -39.25 -62.81 -80.22
N HIS A 80 -39.49 -62.38 -78.97
CA HIS A 80 -39.08 -61.07 -78.49
C HIS A 80 -37.55 -60.98 -78.39
N CYS A 81 -36.87 -62.04 -77.96
CA CYS A 81 -35.41 -62.11 -77.99
C CYS A 81 -34.89 -61.97 -79.43
N ASN A 82 -35.38 -62.77 -80.37
CA ASN A 82 -34.95 -62.74 -81.77
C ASN A 82 -35.17 -61.35 -82.41
N LEU A 83 -36.31 -60.71 -82.12
CA LEU A 83 -36.58 -59.33 -82.54
C LEU A 83 -35.55 -58.34 -81.99
N LEU A 84 -35.22 -58.42 -80.69
CA LEU A 84 -34.24 -57.54 -80.04
C LEU A 84 -32.80 -57.82 -80.51
N SER A 85 -32.44 -59.09 -80.74
CA SER A 85 -31.17 -59.49 -81.40
C SER A 85 -31.05 -58.91 -82.81
N SER A 86 -32.15 -58.83 -83.56
CA SER A 86 -32.19 -58.25 -84.91
C SER A 86 -32.13 -56.71 -84.95
N SER A 87 -32.04 -56.05 -83.79
CA SER A 87 -32.04 -54.59 -83.70
C SER A 87 -30.86 -53.96 -84.42
N ARG A 88 -31.13 -52.91 -85.21
CA ARG A 88 -30.11 -52.09 -85.90
C ARG A 88 -29.21 -51.29 -84.95
N CYS A 89 -29.52 -51.25 -83.65
CA CYS A 89 -28.69 -50.60 -82.64
C CYS A 89 -27.71 -51.63 -82.02
N PRO A 90 -26.39 -51.49 -82.22
CA PRO A 90 -25.40 -52.46 -81.73
C PRO A 90 -25.41 -52.67 -80.20
N PHE A 91 -25.84 -51.66 -79.45
CA PHE A 91 -26.04 -51.78 -78.00
C PHE A 91 -27.22 -52.70 -77.65
N VAL A 92 -28.32 -52.65 -78.40
CA VAL A 92 -29.50 -53.48 -78.14
C VAL A 92 -29.26 -54.92 -78.58
N SER A 93 -28.73 -55.14 -79.79
CA SER A 93 -28.38 -56.49 -80.24
C SER A 93 -27.27 -57.12 -79.38
N GLY A 94 -26.32 -56.33 -78.88
CA GLY A 94 -25.29 -56.76 -77.93
C GLY A 94 -25.80 -57.15 -76.53
N LEU A 95 -26.99 -56.70 -76.11
CA LEU A 95 -27.64 -57.14 -74.86
C LEU A 95 -28.37 -58.48 -75.02
N PHE A 96 -28.78 -58.83 -76.25
CA PHE A 96 -29.55 -60.02 -76.57
C PHE A 96 -28.79 -60.89 -77.58
N THR A 97 -27.69 -61.49 -77.14
CA THR A 97 -26.91 -62.42 -77.96
C THR A 97 -27.75 -63.60 -78.44
N SER A 98 -27.74 -63.88 -79.74
CA SER A 98 -28.42 -65.04 -80.33
C SER A 98 -27.91 -66.36 -79.74
N LEU A 99 -28.83 -67.19 -79.22
CA LEU A 99 -28.51 -68.53 -78.73
C LEU A 99 -28.19 -69.49 -79.91
N PRO A 100 -27.29 -70.47 -79.75
CA PRO A 100 -26.98 -71.43 -80.82
C PRO A 100 -28.21 -72.24 -81.25
N GLU A 101 -28.32 -72.50 -82.56
CA GLU A 101 -29.50 -73.15 -83.19
C GLU A 101 -29.75 -74.59 -82.70
N GLU A 102 -28.74 -75.27 -82.14
CA GLU A 102 -28.89 -76.59 -81.52
C GLU A 102 -29.94 -76.60 -80.38
N SER A 103 -30.17 -75.44 -79.76
CA SER A 103 -31.21 -75.24 -78.74
C SER A 103 -32.64 -75.42 -79.28
N ILE A 104 -32.87 -75.18 -80.56
CA ILE A 104 -34.21 -75.16 -81.19
C ILE A 104 -34.88 -76.55 -81.15
N ARG A 105 -34.09 -77.64 -81.27
CA ARG A 105 -34.60 -79.03 -81.14
C ARG A 105 -34.78 -79.51 -79.69
N SER A 106 -34.46 -78.68 -78.69
CA SER A 106 -34.55 -79.05 -77.26
C SER A 106 -35.36 -78.07 -76.41
N SER A 107 -36.39 -77.47 -77.02
CA SER A 107 -37.35 -76.47 -76.49
C SER A 107 -38.16 -76.85 -75.23
N TYR A 108 -37.83 -77.97 -74.56
CA TYR A 108 -38.54 -78.50 -73.40
C TYR A 108 -37.74 -78.50 -72.08
N LYS A 109 -36.53 -77.91 -72.07
CA LYS A 109 -35.77 -77.65 -70.82
C LYS A 109 -36.12 -76.29 -70.22
N PHE A 110 -37.26 -76.24 -69.54
CA PHE A 110 -37.67 -75.09 -68.71
C PHE A 110 -36.56 -74.67 -67.74
N SER A 111 -36.21 -73.39 -67.73
CA SER A 111 -35.13 -72.81 -66.92
C SER A 111 -35.68 -71.71 -66.02
N SER A 112 -36.08 -72.09 -64.80
CA SER A 112 -36.64 -71.17 -63.82
C SER A 112 -35.61 -70.21 -63.20
N VAL A 113 -36.08 -69.11 -62.61
CA VAL A 113 -35.24 -68.21 -61.81
C VAL A 113 -34.53 -68.96 -60.68
N ALA A 114 -35.25 -69.81 -59.95
CA ALA A 114 -34.69 -70.53 -58.82
C ALA A 114 -33.62 -71.56 -59.24
N SER A 115 -33.76 -72.18 -60.41
CA SER A 115 -32.74 -73.08 -60.97
C SER A 115 -31.48 -72.32 -61.42
N ARG A 116 -31.64 -71.20 -62.14
CA ARG A 116 -30.55 -70.31 -62.57
C ARG A 116 -29.78 -69.75 -61.37
N PHE A 117 -30.50 -69.22 -60.38
CA PHE A 117 -29.92 -68.72 -59.12
C PHE A 117 -29.21 -69.82 -58.32
N LYS A 118 -29.76 -71.04 -58.27
CA LYS A 118 -29.14 -72.19 -57.59
C LYS A 118 -27.77 -72.54 -58.19
N LEU A 119 -27.64 -72.49 -59.52
CA LEU A 119 -26.40 -72.74 -60.25
C LEU A 119 -25.37 -71.60 -60.03
N GLN A 120 -25.79 -70.34 -60.19
CA GLN A 120 -24.93 -69.17 -59.91
C GLN A 120 -24.40 -69.18 -58.48
N LEU A 121 -25.26 -69.46 -57.49
CA LEU A 121 -24.88 -69.59 -56.08
C LEU A 121 -24.03 -70.84 -55.79
N GLN A 122 -24.01 -71.84 -56.67
CA GLN A 122 -23.09 -72.97 -56.54
C GLN A 122 -21.69 -72.57 -57.04
N ALA A 123 -21.57 -72.05 -58.26
CA ALA A 123 -20.30 -71.57 -58.81
C ALA A 123 -19.63 -70.50 -57.93
N LEU A 124 -20.42 -69.59 -57.33
CA LEU A 124 -19.92 -68.61 -56.36
C LEU A 124 -19.36 -69.27 -55.10
N MET A 125 -20.03 -70.29 -54.55
CA MET A 125 -19.55 -71.00 -53.37
C MET A 125 -18.30 -71.84 -53.66
N GLU A 126 -18.21 -72.46 -54.84
CA GLU A 126 -17.02 -73.17 -55.31
C GLU A 126 -15.82 -72.20 -55.46
N THR A 127 -16.07 -71.01 -56.03
CA THR A 127 -15.06 -69.92 -56.12
C THR A 127 -14.62 -69.41 -54.75
N LEU A 128 -15.54 -69.24 -53.79
CA LEU A 128 -15.19 -68.77 -52.45
C LEU A 128 -14.43 -69.84 -51.65
N ASN A 129 -14.80 -71.12 -51.79
CA ASN A 129 -14.17 -72.23 -51.06
C ASN A 129 -12.72 -72.53 -51.50
N SER A 130 -12.25 -72.01 -52.64
CA SER A 130 -10.85 -72.09 -53.05
C SER A 130 -9.97 -70.96 -52.50
N THR A 131 -10.55 -70.03 -51.73
CA THR A 131 -9.87 -68.86 -51.15
C THR A 131 -9.92 -68.88 -49.62
N GLU A 132 -9.06 -68.11 -48.94
CA GLU A 132 -9.17 -67.89 -47.50
C GLU A 132 -10.26 -66.85 -47.18
N PRO A 133 -11.34 -67.21 -46.46
CA PRO A 133 -12.48 -66.31 -46.28
C PRO A 133 -12.30 -65.36 -45.09
N HIS A 134 -12.18 -64.06 -45.37
CA HIS A 134 -12.22 -63.01 -44.35
C HIS A 134 -13.63 -62.43 -44.18
N TYR A 135 -14.16 -62.40 -42.95
CA TYR A 135 -15.55 -62.03 -42.68
C TYR A 135 -15.71 -60.63 -42.08
N VAL A 136 -16.33 -59.72 -42.82
CA VAL A 136 -16.86 -58.46 -42.29
C VAL A 136 -18.35 -58.63 -41.98
N ARG A 137 -18.80 -58.17 -40.81
CA ARG A 137 -20.20 -58.27 -40.36
C ARG A 137 -20.77 -56.88 -40.10
N CYS A 138 -21.46 -56.33 -41.09
CA CYS A 138 -22.15 -55.05 -40.96
C CYS A 138 -23.35 -55.15 -40.02
N VAL A 139 -23.56 -54.12 -39.19
CA VAL A 139 -24.68 -54.02 -38.24
C VAL A 139 -25.29 -52.62 -38.38
N LYS A 140 -26.60 -52.55 -38.64
CA LYS A 140 -27.36 -51.30 -38.67
C LYS A 140 -27.77 -50.93 -37.23
N PRO A 141 -27.24 -49.83 -36.64
CA PRO A 141 -27.42 -49.54 -35.23
C PRO A 141 -28.85 -49.08 -34.87
N ASN A 142 -29.59 -48.51 -35.84
CA ASN A 142 -30.98 -48.11 -35.66
C ASN A 142 -31.71 -48.06 -37.02
N SER A 143 -33.02 -48.29 -36.99
CA SER A 143 -33.96 -48.21 -38.11
C SER A 143 -33.89 -46.86 -38.86
N ALA A 144 -33.85 -45.76 -38.10
CA ALA A 144 -33.97 -44.38 -38.56
C ALA A 144 -32.70 -43.76 -39.20
N ASN A 145 -31.64 -44.55 -39.41
CA ASN A 145 -30.36 -44.12 -40.00
C ASN A 145 -29.66 -42.94 -39.28
N ARG A 146 -29.96 -42.68 -38.00
CA ARG A 146 -29.38 -41.55 -37.24
C ARG A 146 -28.02 -41.91 -36.62
N PRO A 147 -27.04 -40.98 -36.55
CA PRO A 147 -25.82 -41.20 -35.77
C PRO A 147 -26.12 -41.29 -34.27
N GLN A 148 -25.27 -42.01 -33.53
CA GLN A 148 -25.30 -42.18 -32.07
C GLN A 148 -26.57 -42.82 -31.45
N LEU A 149 -27.63 -43.08 -32.22
CA LEU A 149 -28.81 -43.80 -31.76
C LEU A 149 -28.60 -45.33 -31.88
N PHE A 150 -28.90 -46.09 -30.84
CA PHE A 150 -28.63 -47.54 -30.77
C PHE A 150 -29.86 -48.32 -30.29
N GLU A 151 -30.49 -49.06 -31.19
CA GLU A 151 -31.67 -49.87 -30.94
C GLU A 151 -31.27 -51.27 -30.45
N ASN A 152 -31.11 -51.42 -29.12
CA ASN A 152 -30.67 -52.66 -28.46
C ASN A 152 -31.31 -53.95 -29.03
N GLN A 153 -32.63 -53.98 -29.22
CA GLN A 153 -33.33 -55.17 -29.73
C GLN A 153 -33.01 -55.47 -31.20
N SER A 154 -32.97 -54.44 -32.05
CA SER A 154 -32.64 -54.55 -33.48
C SER A 154 -31.21 -55.05 -33.67
N VAL A 155 -30.26 -54.50 -32.91
CA VAL A 155 -28.85 -54.92 -32.95
C VAL A 155 -28.67 -56.33 -32.36
N LEU A 156 -29.33 -56.66 -31.25
CA LEU A 156 -29.28 -58.02 -30.67
C LEU A 156 -29.83 -59.07 -31.64
N HIS A 157 -30.91 -58.76 -32.36
CA HIS A 157 -31.44 -59.63 -33.41
C HIS A 157 -30.41 -59.78 -34.54
N GLN A 158 -29.87 -58.69 -35.08
CA GLN A 158 -28.83 -58.73 -36.12
C GLN A 158 -27.57 -59.52 -35.70
N LEU A 159 -27.14 -59.45 -34.44
CA LEU A 159 -25.98 -60.21 -33.92
C LEU A 159 -26.27 -61.72 -33.80
N ARG A 160 -27.53 -62.11 -33.57
CA ARG A 160 -27.99 -63.51 -33.68
C ARG A 160 -27.99 -63.92 -35.16
N CYS A 161 -28.66 -63.14 -36.02
CA CYS A 161 -28.78 -63.41 -37.45
C CYS A 161 -27.43 -63.46 -38.19
N GLY A 162 -26.45 -62.66 -37.76
CA GLY A 162 -25.09 -62.66 -38.32
C GLY A 162 -24.19 -63.78 -37.82
N GLY A 163 -24.67 -64.65 -36.92
CA GLY A 163 -23.88 -65.74 -36.30
C GLY A 163 -22.81 -65.27 -35.31
N VAL A 164 -22.78 -63.98 -34.95
CA VAL A 164 -21.70 -63.38 -34.15
C VAL A 164 -21.70 -63.95 -32.73
N LEU A 165 -22.88 -64.08 -32.11
CA LEU A 165 -23.00 -64.69 -30.77
C LEU A 165 -22.59 -66.17 -30.77
N GLU A 166 -22.77 -66.88 -31.87
CA GLU A 166 -22.39 -68.29 -32.01
C GLU A 166 -20.87 -68.45 -32.20
N ALA A 167 -20.24 -67.59 -32.99
CA ALA A 167 -18.78 -67.51 -33.09
C ALA A 167 -18.14 -67.17 -31.72
N VAL A 168 -18.77 -66.29 -30.94
CA VAL A 168 -18.37 -66.01 -29.55
C VAL A 168 -18.58 -67.24 -28.66
N ARG A 169 -19.72 -67.94 -28.75
CA ARG A 169 -20.01 -69.18 -27.98
C ARG A 169 -18.93 -70.25 -28.22
N ILE A 170 -18.57 -70.49 -29.48
CA ILE A 170 -17.51 -71.44 -29.87
C ILE A 170 -16.15 -70.97 -29.32
N SER A 171 -15.85 -69.67 -29.39
CA SER A 171 -14.60 -69.10 -28.86
C SER A 171 -14.48 -69.24 -27.33
N LEU A 172 -15.59 -69.07 -26.60
CA LEU A 172 -15.67 -69.25 -25.14
C LEU A 172 -15.61 -70.73 -24.74
N ALA A 173 -16.15 -71.63 -25.56
CA ALA A 173 -16.06 -73.09 -25.36
C ALA A 173 -14.64 -73.66 -25.59
N GLY A 174 -13.74 -72.87 -26.19
CA GLY A 174 -12.30 -73.12 -26.25
C GLY A 174 -11.51 -72.41 -25.15
N TYR A 175 -10.29 -71.98 -25.48
CA TYR A 175 -9.47 -71.09 -24.67
C TYR A 175 -9.45 -69.70 -25.33
N PRO A 176 -10.32 -68.76 -24.90
CA PRO A 176 -10.42 -67.43 -25.50
C PRO A 176 -9.25 -66.52 -25.13
N THR A 177 -8.69 -66.67 -23.92
CA THR A 177 -7.53 -65.89 -23.49
C THR A 177 -6.25 -66.68 -23.74
N ARG A 178 -5.33 -66.10 -24.53
CA ARG A 178 -4.06 -66.70 -24.94
C ARG A 178 -2.96 -65.64 -24.79
N ARG A 179 -1.96 -65.88 -23.93
CA ARG A 179 -0.88 -64.91 -23.64
C ARG A 179 0.47 -65.61 -23.67
N THR A 180 1.53 -64.93 -24.10
CA THR A 180 2.90 -65.43 -23.90
C THR A 180 3.26 -65.40 -22.42
N TYR A 181 4.24 -66.20 -22.01
CA TYR A 181 4.64 -66.26 -20.60
C TYR A 181 5.17 -64.89 -20.12
N ALA A 182 6.05 -64.23 -20.88
CA ALA A 182 6.45 -62.83 -20.68
C ALA A 182 5.27 -61.86 -20.41
N GLU A 183 4.25 -61.84 -21.29
CA GLU A 183 3.07 -60.95 -21.13
C GLU A 183 2.23 -61.30 -19.89
N PHE A 184 2.24 -62.56 -19.46
CA PHE A 184 1.53 -63.00 -18.27
C PHE A 184 2.29 -62.62 -17.00
N VAL A 185 3.61 -62.87 -16.98
CA VAL A 185 4.47 -62.55 -15.82
C VAL A 185 4.56 -61.04 -15.61
N ASP A 186 4.86 -60.21 -16.61
CA ASP A 186 4.86 -58.73 -16.47
C ASP A 186 3.56 -58.19 -15.87
N ARG A 187 2.41 -58.73 -16.34
CA ARG A 187 1.10 -58.29 -15.85
C ARG A 187 0.84 -58.76 -14.42
N PHE A 188 1.08 -60.04 -14.11
CA PHE A 188 0.60 -60.69 -12.89
C PHE A 188 1.65 -60.98 -11.82
N ALA A 189 2.93 -60.64 -12.04
CA ALA A 189 4.01 -60.74 -11.06
C ALA A 189 3.65 -60.13 -9.69
N VAL A 190 2.94 -59.01 -9.70
CA VAL A 190 2.47 -58.29 -8.49
C VAL A 190 1.57 -59.14 -7.58
N LEU A 191 0.95 -60.21 -8.11
CA LEU A 191 0.17 -61.16 -7.32
C LEU A 191 1.03 -62.06 -6.42
N VAL A 192 2.28 -62.34 -6.82
CA VAL A 192 3.20 -63.20 -6.07
C VAL A 192 4.63 -62.63 -6.08
N PRO A 193 4.91 -61.57 -5.29
CA PRO A 193 6.24 -60.96 -5.23
C PRO A 193 7.34 -61.93 -4.79
N GLU A 194 7.01 -62.89 -3.92
CA GLU A 194 7.92 -63.93 -3.41
C GLU A 194 8.61 -64.74 -4.51
N LEU A 195 7.89 -65.04 -5.61
CA LEU A 195 8.44 -65.83 -6.72
C LEU A 195 9.42 -65.03 -7.58
N MET A 196 9.44 -63.69 -7.49
CA MET A 196 10.36 -62.84 -8.25
C MET A 196 11.82 -62.92 -7.76
N ILE A 197 12.07 -63.68 -6.69
CA ILE A 197 13.38 -63.83 -6.04
C ILE A 197 13.98 -65.20 -6.44
N GLY A 198 14.21 -65.41 -7.75
CA GLY A 198 14.64 -66.71 -8.26
C GLY A 198 14.88 -66.77 -9.77
N SER A 199 15.12 -67.98 -10.27
CA SER A 199 15.48 -68.26 -11.68
C SER A 199 14.36 -67.92 -12.67
N TYR A 200 14.72 -67.31 -13.80
CA TYR A 200 13.82 -66.68 -14.77
C TYR A 200 13.12 -67.65 -15.77
N ASP A 201 12.67 -68.84 -15.36
CA ASP A 201 11.75 -69.61 -16.22
C ASP A 201 10.34 -68.99 -16.17
N GLU A 202 10.01 -68.19 -17.19
CA GLU A 202 8.69 -67.56 -17.34
C GLU A 202 7.52 -68.56 -17.25
N LYS A 203 7.72 -69.82 -17.64
CA LYS A 203 6.71 -70.88 -17.60
C LYS A 203 6.52 -71.42 -16.19
N MET A 204 7.61 -71.64 -15.45
CA MET A 204 7.56 -72.00 -14.02
C MET A 204 6.95 -70.86 -13.19
N MET A 205 7.32 -69.61 -13.48
CA MET A 205 6.76 -68.41 -12.86
C MET A 205 5.25 -68.27 -13.14
N THR A 206 4.84 -68.46 -14.40
CA THR A 206 3.42 -68.50 -14.77
C THR A 206 2.67 -69.60 -14.03
N LYS A 207 3.25 -70.81 -13.92
CA LYS A 207 2.65 -71.93 -13.19
C LYS A 207 2.47 -71.59 -11.70
N GLY A 208 3.50 -71.10 -11.02
CA GLY A 208 3.45 -70.75 -9.60
C GLY A 208 2.45 -69.64 -9.28
N ILE A 209 2.29 -68.65 -10.17
CA ILE A 209 1.23 -67.62 -10.04
C ILE A 209 -0.17 -68.26 -10.12
N LEU A 210 -0.40 -69.16 -11.08
CA LEU A 210 -1.72 -69.80 -11.26
C LEU A 210 -2.06 -70.76 -10.10
N GLU A 211 -1.06 -71.49 -9.59
CA GLU A 211 -1.21 -72.41 -8.45
C GLU A 211 -1.47 -71.65 -7.14
N LYS A 212 -0.72 -70.57 -6.85
CA LYS A 212 -0.97 -69.75 -5.64
C LYS A 212 -2.30 -68.99 -5.70
N MET A 213 -2.81 -68.71 -6.90
CA MET A 213 -4.16 -68.15 -7.12
C MET A 213 -5.27 -69.22 -7.17
N LYS A 214 -4.94 -70.52 -7.04
CA LYS A 214 -5.88 -71.66 -7.05
C LYS A 214 -6.82 -71.69 -8.26
N LEU A 215 -6.28 -71.46 -9.46
CA LEU A 215 -7.05 -71.49 -10.70
C LEU A 215 -7.00 -72.88 -11.32
N GLU A 216 -8.16 -73.53 -11.50
CA GLU A 216 -8.24 -74.91 -12.00
C GLU A 216 -8.37 -74.99 -13.53
N ASN A 217 -8.73 -73.89 -14.19
CA ASN A 217 -9.20 -73.85 -15.58
C ASN A 217 -8.18 -73.22 -16.55
N PHE A 218 -6.93 -73.73 -16.53
CA PHE A 218 -5.84 -73.29 -17.40
C PHE A 218 -5.11 -74.45 -18.11
N GLN A 219 -4.36 -74.13 -19.16
CA GLN A 219 -3.37 -75.02 -19.78
C GLN A 219 -2.08 -74.25 -20.13
N LEU A 220 -0.93 -74.92 -20.03
CA LEU A 220 0.40 -74.39 -20.33
C LEU A 220 0.92 -74.99 -21.64
N GLY A 221 0.95 -74.20 -22.72
CA GLY A 221 1.47 -74.63 -24.02
C GLY A 221 3.00 -74.63 -24.12
N LYS A 222 3.49 -74.63 -25.36
CA LYS A 222 4.94 -74.46 -25.64
C LYS A 222 5.43 -73.05 -25.30
N THR A 223 4.73 -72.01 -25.77
CA THR A 223 5.13 -70.59 -25.65
C THR A 223 4.07 -69.67 -25.04
N LYS A 224 2.90 -70.21 -24.69
CA LYS A 224 1.73 -69.44 -24.26
C LYS A 224 0.93 -70.16 -23.17
N VAL A 225 0.39 -69.39 -22.23
CA VAL A 225 -0.67 -69.80 -21.31
C VAL A 225 -2.05 -69.62 -21.96
N PHE A 226 -2.91 -70.59 -21.73
CA PHE A 226 -4.28 -70.67 -22.23
C PHE A 226 -5.24 -70.68 -21.04
N LEU A 227 -6.17 -69.73 -21.00
CA LEU A 227 -7.12 -69.55 -19.91
C LEU A 227 -8.56 -69.63 -20.43
N ARG A 228 -9.43 -70.34 -19.69
CA ARG A 228 -10.88 -70.33 -19.94
C ARG A 228 -11.46 -68.93 -19.68
N ALA A 229 -12.72 -68.74 -20.08
CA ALA A 229 -13.48 -67.53 -19.78
C ALA A 229 -13.51 -67.24 -18.26
N GLY A 230 -13.58 -65.95 -17.89
CA GLY A 230 -13.61 -65.50 -16.50
C GLY A 230 -12.28 -65.57 -15.73
N GLN A 231 -11.42 -66.56 -15.97
CA GLN A 231 -10.18 -66.79 -15.21
C GLN A 231 -9.24 -65.57 -15.21
N ILE A 232 -9.10 -64.90 -16.36
CA ILE A 232 -8.30 -63.68 -16.49
C ILE A 232 -8.88 -62.49 -15.69
N ALA A 233 -10.21 -62.42 -15.53
CA ALA A 233 -10.86 -61.38 -14.74
C ALA A 233 -10.68 -61.59 -13.23
N ILE A 234 -10.60 -62.84 -12.76
CA ILE A 234 -10.26 -63.17 -11.37
C ILE A 234 -8.83 -62.68 -11.06
N LEU A 235 -7.88 -62.95 -11.96
CA LEU A 235 -6.50 -62.46 -11.83
C LEU A 235 -6.42 -60.92 -11.85
N ASP A 236 -7.12 -60.25 -12.77
CA ASP A 236 -7.15 -58.78 -12.83
C ASP A 236 -7.83 -58.16 -11.60
N MET A 237 -8.85 -58.81 -11.03
CA MET A 237 -9.51 -58.39 -9.80
C MET A 237 -8.57 -58.47 -8.59
N ARG A 238 -7.89 -59.60 -8.37
CA ARG A 238 -6.86 -59.74 -7.32
C ARG A 238 -5.72 -58.73 -7.49
N ARG A 239 -5.35 -58.46 -8.75
CA ARG A 239 -4.31 -57.48 -9.09
C ARG A 239 -4.75 -56.05 -8.78
N ALA A 240 -6.03 -55.72 -8.98
CA ALA A 240 -6.60 -54.44 -8.57
C ALA A 240 -6.61 -54.29 -7.04
N GLU A 241 -7.06 -55.32 -6.30
CA GLU A 241 -7.07 -55.31 -4.82
C GLU A 241 -5.69 -54.95 -4.22
N ILE A 242 -4.61 -55.58 -4.70
CA ILE A 242 -3.25 -55.33 -4.23
C ILE A 242 -2.77 -53.92 -4.60
N LEU A 243 -3.02 -53.47 -5.84
CA LEU A 243 -2.62 -52.14 -6.29
C LEU A 243 -3.40 -51.03 -5.57
N ASP A 244 -4.69 -51.22 -5.30
CA ASP A 244 -5.51 -50.29 -4.54
C ASP A 244 -5.12 -50.23 -3.06
N ASN A 245 -4.69 -51.37 -2.47
CA ASN A 245 -4.11 -51.39 -1.13
C ASN A 245 -2.83 -50.53 -1.08
N ALA A 246 -1.88 -50.78 -2.00
CA ALA A 246 -0.64 -50.00 -2.09
C ALA A 246 -0.92 -48.50 -2.36
N ALA A 247 -1.82 -48.18 -3.29
CA ALA A 247 -2.24 -46.82 -3.59
C ALA A 247 -2.87 -46.13 -2.37
N ARG A 248 -3.72 -46.82 -1.59
CA ARG A 248 -4.30 -46.27 -0.35
C ARG A 248 -3.24 -45.96 0.71
N HIS A 249 -2.21 -46.78 0.87
CA HIS A 249 -1.10 -46.48 1.79
C HIS A 249 -0.29 -45.24 1.33
N ILE A 250 0.07 -45.17 0.04
CA ILE A 250 0.82 -44.04 -0.54
C ILE A 250 -0.01 -42.74 -0.43
N GLN A 251 -1.27 -42.77 -0.86
CA GLN A 251 -2.17 -41.62 -0.77
C GLN A 251 -2.43 -41.19 0.68
N GLY A 252 -2.56 -42.13 1.61
CA GLY A 252 -2.70 -41.84 3.04
C GLY A 252 -1.50 -41.05 3.57
N ARG A 253 -0.28 -41.54 3.34
CA ARG A 253 0.95 -40.84 3.74
C ARG A 253 1.09 -39.47 3.06
N PHE A 254 0.80 -39.37 1.77
CA PHE A 254 0.89 -38.12 1.01
C PHE A 254 -0.12 -37.06 1.49
N ARG A 255 -1.38 -37.45 1.74
CA ARG A 255 -2.39 -36.56 2.33
C ARG A 255 -1.96 -36.08 3.72
N THR A 256 -1.48 -36.98 4.60
CA THR A 256 -0.93 -36.60 5.91
C THR A 256 0.23 -35.62 5.79
N PHE A 257 1.12 -35.78 4.82
CA PHE A 257 2.23 -34.85 4.56
C PHE A 257 1.74 -33.46 4.16
N ILE A 258 0.78 -33.36 3.23
CA ILE A 258 0.18 -32.08 2.82
C ILE A 258 -0.48 -31.39 4.02
N THR A 259 -1.37 -32.08 4.73
CA THR A 259 -2.09 -31.49 5.87
C THR A 259 -1.14 -31.06 6.99
N ARG A 260 -0.06 -31.81 7.24
CA ARG A 260 1.00 -31.41 8.20
C ARG A 260 1.75 -30.15 7.73
N LYS A 261 2.07 -30.04 6.43
CA LYS A 261 2.74 -28.87 5.83
C LYS A 261 1.88 -27.60 5.93
N GLU A 262 0.57 -27.73 5.71
CA GLU A 262 -0.40 -26.63 5.85
C GLU A 262 -0.63 -26.24 7.32
N PHE A 263 -0.73 -27.22 8.22
CA PHE A 263 -0.86 -26.99 9.65
C PHE A 263 0.36 -26.24 10.23
N VAL A 264 1.58 -26.62 9.85
CA VAL A 264 2.81 -25.96 10.31
C VAL A 264 2.83 -24.48 9.90
N LYS A 265 2.56 -24.16 8.62
CA LYS A 265 2.43 -22.77 8.14
C LYS A 265 1.36 -21.98 8.91
N THR A 266 0.22 -22.61 9.18
CA THR A 266 -0.89 -21.98 9.91
C THR A 266 -0.52 -21.70 11.37
N ARG A 267 0.22 -22.62 12.01
CA ARG A 267 0.77 -22.47 13.36
C ARG A 267 1.80 -21.36 13.44
N GLU A 268 2.71 -21.26 12.48
CA GLU A 268 3.71 -20.19 12.38
C GLU A 268 3.04 -18.81 12.27
N ALA A 269 2.09 -18.65 11.34
CA ALA A 269 1.32 -17.42 11.20
C ALA A 269 0.52 -17.06 12.48
N SER A 270 -0.08 -18.06 13.14
CA SER A 270 -0.78 -17.86 14.43
C SER A 270 0.17 -17.38 15.53
N ILE A 271 1.35 -17.98 15.66
CA ILE A 271 2.38 -17.56 16.62
C ILE A 271 2.83 -16.12 16.35
N SER A 272 3.07 -15.75 15.09
CA SER A 272 3.43 -14.38 14.69
C SER A 272 2.34 -13.36 15.07
N ILE A 273 1.07 -13.67 14.80
CA ILE A 273 -0.07 -12.81 15.18
C ILE A 273 -0.18 -12.71 16.71
N GLN A 274 -0.06 -13.82 17.45
CA GLN A 274 -0.09 -13.79 18.91
C GLN A 274 1.06 -12.96 19.51
N ALA A 275 2.27 -13.05 18.96
CA ALA A 275 3.41 -12.25 19.39
C ALA A 275 3.15 -10.75 19.15
N TYR A 276 2.63 -10.38 17.98
CA TYR A 276 2.22 -9.00 17.70
C TYR A 276 1.13 -8.50 18.66
N CYS A 277 0.09 -9.30 18.92
CA CYS A 277 -0.99 -8.96 19.85
C CYS A 277 -0.49 -8.78 21.29
N ARG A 278 0.39 -9.67 21.78
CA ARG A 278 1.05 -9.53 23.10
C ARG A 278 1.85 -8.23 23.17
N GLY A 279 2.62 -7.91 22.12
CA GLY A 279 3.37 -6.64 22.02
C GLY A 279 2.48 -5.39 21.98
N CYS A 280 1.34 -5.44 21.28
CA CYS A 280 0.36 -4.36 21.27
C CYS A 280 -0.31 -4.16 22.62
N LEU A 281 -0.66 -5.23 23.33
CA LEU A 281 -1.21 -5.16 24.69
C LEU A 281 -0.21 -4.52 25.66
N ALA A 282 1.05 -4.96 25.63
CA ALA A 282 2.13 -4.40 26.45
C ALA A 282 2.35 -2.90 26.15
N ARG A 283 2.38 -2.50 24.87
CA ARG A 283 2.47 -1.08 24.46
C ARG A 283 1.28 -0.26 24.97
N LYS A 284 0.04 -0.77 24.90
CA LYS A 284 -1.15 -0.09 25.42
C LYS A 284 -1.09 0.07 26.95
N MET A 285 -0.71 -0.98 27.68
CA MET A 285 -0.51 -0.90 29.13
C MET A 285 0.57 0.12 29.51
N PHE A 286 1.65 0.22 28.74
CA PHE A 286 2.71 1.22 28.94
C PHE A 286 2.25 2.65 28.61
N ALA A 287 1.45 2.85 27.56
CA ALA A 287 0.85 4.15 27.25
C ALA A 287 -0.04 4.64 28.41
N ASN A 288 -0.98 3.83 28.88
CA ASN A 288 -1.82 4.14 30.04
C ASN A 288 -0.98 4.47 31.30
N ARG A 289 0.13 3.76 31.54
CA ARG A 289 1.07 4.06 32.65
C ARG A 289 1.81 5.39 32.46
N ARG A 290 2.18 5.76 31.23
CA ARG A 290 2.79 7.07 30.94
C ARG A 290 1.80 8.21 31.09
N GLU A 291 0.57 8.04 30.61
CA GLU A 291 -0.51 9.04 30.72
C GLU A 291 -0.87 9.31 32.18
N THR A 292 -1.07 8.26 32.98
CA THR A 292 -1.35 8.39 34.42
C THR A 292 -0.17 9.00 35.18
N ALA A 293 1.08 8.63 34.88
CA ALA A 293 2.26 9.27 35.47
C ALA A 293 2.36 10.77 35.11
N ALA A 294 2.12 11.13 33.85
CA ALA A 294 2.10 12.53 33.41
C ALA A 294 0.98 13.34 34.10
N ALA A 295 -0.22 12.77 34.22
CA ALA A 295 -1.34 13.38 34.94
C ALA A 295 -0.99 13.63 36.42
N VAL A 296 -0.37 12.66 37.10
CA VAL A 296 0.09 12.80 38.49
C VAL A 296 1.18 13.89 38.62
N ILE A 297 2.10 13.99 37.65
CA ILE A 297 3.13 15.06 37.63
C ILE A 297 2.49 16.44 37.49
N VAL A 298 1.54 16.62 36.56
CA VAL A 298 0.81 17.88 36.38
C VAL A 298 0.01 18.23 37.65
N GLN A 299 -0.74 17.27 38.21
CA GLN A 299 -1.49 17.46 39.46
C GLN A 299 -0.58 17.84 40.63
N LYS A 300 0.60 17.21 40.76
CA LYS A 300 1.62 17.54 41.78
C LYS A 300 2.08 19.00 41.66
N TYR A 301 2.40 19.46 40.45
CA TYR A 301 2.83 20.84 40.23
C TYR A 301 1.71 21.86 40.46
N VAL A 302 0.48 21.60 39.98
CA VAL A 302 -0.67 22.48 40.19
C VAL A 302 -1.02 22.60 41.69
N ARG A 303 -1.08 21.48 42.43
CA ARG A 303 -1.30 21.48 43.89
C ARG A 303 -0.22 22.28 44.62
N ARG A 304 1.07 22.08 44.27
CA ARG A 304 2.20 22.84 44.83
C ARG A 304 2.08 24.35 44.53
N TRP A 305 1.70 24.72 43.31
CA TRP A 305 1.55 26.12 42.91
C TRP A 305 0.41 26.82 43.66
N LEU A 306 -0.76 26.18 43.76
CA LEU A 306 -1.91 26.72 44.50
C LEU A 306 -1.56 26.97 45.98
N LEU A 307 -0.97 25.97 46.65
CA LEU A 307 -0.54 26.10 48.05
C LEU A 307 0.55 27.16 48.24
N ARG A 308 1.57 27.20 47.36
CA ARG A 308 2.63 28.22 47.43
C ARG A 308 2.07 29.62 47.19
N ARG A 309 1.13 29.79 46.25
CA ARG A 309 0.45 31.07 45.98
C ARG A 309 -0.34 31.54 47.20
N ALA A 310 -1.17 30.68 47.78
CA ALA A 310 -1.95 31.01 48.97
C ALA A 310 -1.05 31.41 50.16
N HIS A 311 0.02 30.64 50.41
CA HIS A 311 0.99 30.95 51.46
C HIS A 311 1.71 32.29 51.21
N LEU A 312 2.19 32.55 49.98
CA LEU A 312 2.82 33.83 49.63
C LEU A 312 1.85 35.02 49.76
N GLN A 313 0.57 34.87 49.40
CA GLN A 313 -0.43 35.90 49.61
C GLN A 313 -0.66 36.19 51.11
N ALA A 314 -0.69 35.16 51.96
CA ALA A 314 -0.77 35.32 53.42
C ALA A 314 0.49 36.00 53.99
N CYS A 315 1.70 35.62 53.54
CA CYS A 315 2.95 36.27 53.94
C CYS A 315 3.00 37.75 53.52
N LEU A 316 2.58 38.08 52.29
CA LEU A 316 2.53 39.47 51.82
C LEU A 316 1.51 40.30 52.60
N ALA A 317 0.33 39.76 52.90
CA ALA A 317 -0.65 40.42 53.75
C ALA A 317 -0.11 40.66 55.17
N ALA A 318 0.56 39.67 55.77
CA ALA A 318 1.18 39.81 57.08
C ALA A 318 2.32 40.85 57.08
N LEU A 319 3.17 40.88 56.05
CA LEU A 319 4.24 41.88 55.91
C LEU A 319 3.70 43.29 55.71
N LEU A 320 2.61 43.47 54.94
CA LEU A 320 1.92 44.75 54.80
C LEU A 320 1.31 45.21 56.13
N ILE A 321 0.60 44.34 56.85
CA ILE A 321 0.05 44.66 58.17
C ILE A 321 1.18 45.04 59.14
N GLN A 322 2.28 44.29 59.17
CA GLN A 322 3.45 44.60 60.00
C GLN A 322 4.12 45.93 59.61
N SER A 323 4.24 46.27 58.33
CA SER A 323 4.85 47.53 57.90
C SER A 323 3.96 48.74 58.23
N TYR A 324 2.65 48.62 58.08
CA TYR A 324 1.68 49.62 58.53
C TYR A 324 1.71 49.81 60.05
N ILE A 325 1.76 48.73 60.84
CA ILE A 325 1.88 48.79 62.31
C ILE A 325 3.19 49.44 62.74
N ARG A 326 4.34 49.01 62.19
CA ARG A 326 5.66 49.62 62.48
C ARG A 326 5.66 51.12 62.13
N GLY A 327 5.13 51.48 60.96
CA GLY A 327 4.99 52.88 60.54
C GLY A 327 4.03 53.69 61.40
N PHE A 328 2.94 53.09 61.90
CA PHE A 328 2.01 53.73 62.83
C PHE A 328 2.65 53.99 64.19
N ILE A 329 3.36 53.00 64.75
CA ILE A 329 4.12 53.15 66.01
C ILE A 329 5.15 54.27 65.87
N ALA A 330 5.94 54.29 64.80
CA ALA A 330 6.93 55.34 64.52
C ALA A 330 6.28 56.74 64.39
N ARG A 331 5.16 56.85 63.67
CA ARG A 331 4.42 58.12 63.54
C ARG A 331 3.81 58.59 64.86
N ARG A 332 3.26 57.67 65.67
CA ARG A 332 2.72 57.98 67.01
C ARG A 332 3.83 58.47 67.94
N TYR A 333 4.97 57.79 67.97
CA TYR A 333 6.14 58.21 68.75
C TYR A 333 6.65 59.59 68.31
N PHE A 334 6.72 59.84 66.99
CA PHE A 334 7.07 61.15 66.45
C PHE A 334 6.04 62.25 66.78
N SER A 335 4.74 61.92 66.88
CA SER A 335 3.71 62.87 67.34
C SER A 335 3.98 63.31 68.78
N VAL A 336 4.21 62.36 69.69
CA VAL A 336 4.57 62.66 71.10
C VAL A 336 5.85 63.51 71.19
N ILE A 337 6.86 63.25 70.35
CA ILE A 337 8.07 64.10 70.27
C ILE A 337 7.72 65.51 69.75
N ARG A 338 6.85 65.64 68.74
CA ARG A 338 6.40 66.96 68.25
C ARG A 338 5.60 67.73 69.28
N GLU A 339 4.72 67.06 70.03
CA GLU A 339 3.92 67.62 71.11
C GLU A 339 4.84 68.11 72.24
N HIS A 340 5.79 67.28 72.69
CA HIS A 340 6.82 67.70 73.66
C HIS A 340 7.65 68.88 73.13
N LYS A 341 8.10 68.86 71.88
CA LYS A 341 8.89 69.95 71.29
C LYS A 341 8.08 71.25 71.18
N ALA A 342 6.81 71.17 70.81
CA ALA A 342 5.89 72.32 70.80
C ALA A 342 5.67 72.87 72.22
N ALA A 343 5.44 72.01 73.21
CA ALA A 343 5.35 72.39 74.61
C ALA A 343 6.64 73.04 75.11
N THR A 344 7.82 72.53 74.74
CA THR A 344 9.12 73.15 75.06
C THR A 344 9.29 74.53 74.42
N VAL A 345 8.83 74.73 73.17
CA VAL A 345 8.83 76.04 72.51
C VAL A 345 7.87 77.02 73.22
N ILE A 346 6.68 76.58 73.61
CA ILE A 346 5.71 77.41 74.35
C ILE A 346 6.26 77.77 75.75
N GLN A 347 6.81 76.80 76.48
CA GLN A 347 7.42 77.02 77.80
C GLN A 347 8.63 77.95 77.72
N SER A 348 9.52 77.79 76.74
CA SER A 348 10.70 78.65 76.58
C SER A 348 10.33 80.07 76.15
N THR A 349 9.38 80.23 75.22
CA THR A 349 8.88 81.56 74.82
C THR A 349 8.14 82.27 75.95
N TRP A 350 7.36 81.56 76.77
CA TRP A 350 6.74 82.10 77.99
C TRP A 350 7.80 82.48 79.05
N ARG A 351 8.77 81.61 79.35
CA ARG A 351 9.88 81.91 80.28
C ARG A 351 10.65 83.16 79.83
N ARG A 352 10.99 83.26 78.53
CA ARG A 352 11.57 84.45 77.91
C ARG A 352 10.69 85.68 78.10
N ARG A 353 9.39 85.59 77.80
CA ARG A 353 8.44 86.72 77.92
C ARG A 353 8.29 87.20 79.36
N LYS A 354 8.24 86.29 80.34
CA LYS A 354 8.24 86.61 81.78
C LYS A 354 9.48 87.42 82.17
N PHE A 355 10.66 86.99 81.76
CA PHE A 355 11.91 87.71 82.05
C PHE A 355 11.99 89.06 81.32
N VAL A 356 11.56 89.13 80.06
CA VAL A 356 11.51 90.40 79.29
C VAL A 356 10.56 91.41 79.93
N ILE A 357 9.38 90.99 80.40
CA ILE A 357 8.44 91.88 81.11
C ILE A 357 9.05 92.36 82.44
N LEU A 358 9.65 91.44 83.21
CA LEU A 358 10.32 91.80 84.47
C LEU A 358 11.43 92.85 84.23
N PHE A 359 12.28 92.64 83.22
CA PHE A 359 13.33 93.58 82.84
C PHE A 359 12.78 94.91 82.30
N GLN A 360 11.69 94.88 81.52
CA GLN A 360 11.03 96.11 81.04
C GLN A 360 10.47 96.93 82.21
N ASN A 361 9.83 96.29 83.18
CA ASN A 361 9.31 96.95 84.39
C ASN A 361 10.46 97.55 85.23
N TYR A 362 11.55 96.79 85.47
CA TYR A 362 12.73 97.32 86.14
C TYR A 362 13.34 98.51 85.38
N ARG A 363 13.53 98.40 84.06
CA ARG A 363 14.05 99.50 83.23
C ARG A 363 13.16 100.74 83.29
N GLN A 364 11.83 100.59 83.24
CA GLN A 364 10.89 101.70 83.37
C GLN A 364 11.00 102.36 84.77
N ALA A 365 11.05 101.57 85.84
CA ALA A 365 11.24 102.07 87.20
C ALA A 365 12.59 102.80 87.35
N THR A 366 13.70 102.23 86.86
CA THR A 366 15.02 102.88 86.86
C THR A 366 15.01 104.20 86.09
N VAL A 367 14.39 104.24 84.90
CA VAL A 367 14.28 105.48 84.10
C VAL A 367 13.41 106.52 84.82
N ALA A 368 12.29 106.13 85.44
CA ALA A 368 11.46 107.04 86.23
C ALA A 368 12.23 107.63 87.43
N ILE A 369 12.99 106.80 88.15
CA ILE A 369 13.86 107.23 89.25
C ILE A 369 14.96 108.17 88.75
N GLN A 370 15.63 107.85 87.63
CA GLN A 370 16.64 108.71 87.01
C GLN A 370 16.06 110.07 86.57
N CYS A 371 14.87 110.10 85.97
CA CYS A 371 14.19 111.33 85.59
C CYS A 371 13.77 112.17 86.81
N SER A 372 13.24 111.53 87.85
CA SER A 372 12.93 112.18 89.14
C SER A 372 14.20 112.77 89.80
N TRP A 373 15.32 112.03 89.77
CA TRP A 373 16.60 112.52 90.29
C TRP A 373 17.16 113.70 89.49
N ARG A 374 17.12 113.65 88.16
CA ARG A 374 17.45 114.78 87.28
C ARG A 374 16.56 115.99 87.57
N GLN A 375 15.26 115.80 87.76
CA GLN A 375 14.34 116.88 88.12
C GLN A 375 14.65 117.45 89.52
N LYS A 376 15.02 116.61 90.50
CA LYS A 376 15.45 117.03 91.84
C LYS A 376 16.74 117.88 91.79
N LEU A 377 17.70 117.51 90.95
CA LEU A 377 18.92 118.29 90.71
C LEU A 377 18.61 119.65 90.05
N ALA A 378 17.81 119.67 88.98
CA ALA A 378 17.39 120.91 88.32
C ALA A 378 16.63 121.85 89.28
N ARG A 379 15.74 121.29 90.13
CA ARG A 379 15.05 122.05 91.20
C ARG A 379 16.00 122.55 92.29
N LYS A 380 17.16 121.92 92.50
CA LYS A 380 18.20 122.41 93.44
C LYS A 380 18.95 123.61 92.87
N GLU A 381 19.37 123.54 91.60
CA GLU A 381 20.05 124.66 90.94
C GLU A 381 19.14 125.88 90.77
N LEU A 382 17.86 125.67 90.42
CA LEU A 382 16.87 126.77 90.38
C LEU A 382 16.71 127.49 91.73
N ARG A 383 16.86 126.77 92.86
CA ARG A 383 16.86 127.41 94.19
C ARG A 383 18.10 128.26 94.43
N LYS A 384 19.30 127.80 94.03
CA LYS A 384 20.53 128.62 94.12
C LYS A 384 20.39 129.92 93.33
N LEU A 385 19.93 129.83 92.09
CA LEU A 385 19.76 130.98 91.21
C LEU A 385 18.74 131.99 91.77
N LYS A 386 17.67 131.52 92.44
CA LYS A 386 16.73 132.40 93.16
C LYS A 386 17.35 133.08 94.39
N MET A 387 18.23 132.42 95.14
CA MET A 387 18.93 133.06 96.27
C MET A 387 19.82 134.21 95.79
N ALA A 388 20.66 133.95 94.79
CA ALA A 388 21.55 134.98 94.20
C ALA A 388 20.78 136.16 93.60
N ALA A 389 19.60 135.92 93.02
CA ALA A 389 18.73 136.99 92.50
C ALA A 389 18.16 137.88 93.62
N ASN A 390 17.84 137.33 94.80
CA ASN A 390 17.39 138.13 95.94
C ASN A 390 18.52 138.97 96.55
N GLU A 391 19.74 138.42 96.64
CA GLU A 391 20.93 139.15 97.12
C GLU A 391 21.26 140.35 96.20
N ALA A 392 21.15 140.18 94.88
CA ALA A 392 21.26 141.27 93.91
C ALA A 392 20.14 142.33 94.04
N GLY A 393 18.95 141.94 94.53
CA GLY A 393 17.86 142.86 94.83
C GLY A 393 18.19 143.81 95.98
N ALA A 394 18.68 143.27 97.10
CA ALA A 394 19.03 144.07 98.29
C ALA A 394 20.12 145.13 98.00
N LEU A 395 21.11 144.79 97.18
CA LEU A 395 22.15 145.73 96.72
C LEU A 395 21.57 146.91 95.91
N ARG A 396 20.49 146.69 95.16
CA ARG A 396 19.83 147.72 94.35
C ARG A 396 19.05 148.72 95.20
N GLU A 397 18.40 148.26 96.27
CA GLU A 397 17.70 149.14 97.21
C GLU A 397 18.66 150.01 98.04
N ALA A 398 19.86 149.50 98.34
CA ALA A 398 20.90 150.27 99.02
C ALA A 398 21.37 151.47 98.16
N LYS A 399 21.56 151.28 96.84
CA LYS A 399 21.97 152.33 95.90
C LYS A 399 20.96 153.48 95.85
N ASN A 400 19.67 153.17 95.73
CA ASN A 400 18.60 154.18 95.63
C ASN A 400 18.46 155.04 96.90
N LYS A 401 18.94 154.58 98.06
CA LYS A 401 18.97 155.34 99.33
C LYS A 401 20.17 156.29 99.45
N LEU A 402 21.21 156.12 98.62
CA LEU A 402 22.35 157.03 98.54
C LEU A 402 22.10 158.18 97.57
N GLU A 403 21.49 157.91 96.41
CA GLU A 403 21.18 158.92 95.40
C GLU A 403 20.28 160.04 95.95
N LYS A 404 19.21 159.68 96.67
CA LYS A 404 18.32 160.63 97.36
C LYS A 404 18.98 161.53 98.42
N LYS A 405 20.23 161.25 98.84
CA LYS A 405 20.99 162.13 99.74
C LYS A 405 21.88 163.15 99.02
N MET A 406 22.14 162.97 97.72
CA MET A 406 22.89 163.93 96.91
C MET A 406 22.00 165.08 96.44
N ASP A 407 20.77 164.77 96.00
CA ASP A 407 19.81 165.75 95.48
C ASP A 407 19.47 166.85 96.51
N ASP A 408 19.25 166.44 97.77
CA ASP A 408 18.88 167.33 98.89
C ASP A 408 20.01 168.30 99.28
N LEU A 409 21.27 167.88 99.12
CA LEU A 409 22.45 168.73 99.33
C LEU A 409 22.68 169.70 98.17
N ALA A 410 22.42 169.27 96.93
CA ALA A 410 22.54 170.12 95.74
C ALA A 410 21.56 171.30 95.78
N LEU A 411 20.33 171.07 96.25
CA LEU A 411 19.27 172.08 96.28
C LEU A 411 19.64 173.25 97.22
N ARG A 412 20.25 172.95 98.38
CA ARG A 412 20.71 173.95 99.36
C ARG A 412 21.75 174.93 98.80
N LEU A 413 22.63 174.46 97.91
CA LEU A 413 23.75 175.23 97.37
C LEU A 413 23.33 176.21 96.24
N THR A 414 22.13 176.07 95.69
CA THR A 414 21.63 176.95 94.61
C THR A 414 21.01 178.26 95.10
N LEU A 415 20.43 178.27 96.31
CA LEU A 415 19.79 179.46 96.90
C LEU A 415 20.82 180.55 97.27
N GLU A 416 21.93 180.16 97.89
CA GLU A 416 22.96 181.09 98.37
C GLU A 416 23.63 181.89 97.23
N ARG A 417 23.75 181.29 96.04
CA ARG A 417 24.37 181.93 94.86
C ARG A 417 23.58 183.13 94.33
N ARG A 418 22.25 183.19 94.52
CA ARG A 418 21.43 184.32 94.03
C ARG A 418 21.62 185.61 94.83
N LEU A 419 22.06 185.54 96.08
CA LEU A 419 22.17 186.71 96.97
C LEU A 419 23.47 187.52 96.81
N ARG A 420 24.48 187.00 96.10
CA ARG A 420 25.72 187.76 95.81
C ARG A 420 25.69 188.49 94.47
N ALA A 421 24.99 187.94 93.48
CA ALA A 421 24.95 188.47 92.11
C ALA A 421 24.50 189.95 92.02
N SER A 422 23.55 190.37 92.85
CA SER A 422 23.07 191.77 92.90
C SER A 422 24.05 192.77 93.53
N SER A 423 25.19 192.31 94.07
CA SER A 423 26.20 193.19 94.67
C SER A 423 27.35 193.52 93.71
N GLU A 424 27.73 192.56 92.84
CA GLU A 424 28.94 192.66 92.00
C GLU A 424 28.75 193.51 90.73
N GLU A 425 27.50 193.63 90.25
CA GLU A 425 27.13 194.45 89.08
C GLU A 425 27.41 195.97 89.29
N SER A 426 27.60 196.40 90.54
CA SER A 426 27.98 197.78 90.89
C SER A 426 29.43 198.17 90.60
N LYS A 427 30.32 197.22 90.25
CA LYS A 427 31.79 197.43 90.23
C LYS A 427 32.47 197.26 88.87
N SER A 428 31.75 196.80 87.84
CA SER A 428 32.37 196.33 86.58
C SER A 428 32.63 197.44 85.53
N VAL A 429 32.17 198.67 85.75
CA VAL A 429 32.24 199.76 84.75
C VAL A 429 33.65 200.37 84.61
N GLU A 430 34.47 200.38 85.66
CA GLU A 430 35.74 201.15 85.67
C GLU A 430 36.94 200.43 85.03
N ILE A 431 36.94 199.09 84.98
CA ILE A 431 38.16 198.31 84.70
C ILE A 431 38.48 198.22 83.20
N LEU A 432 37.49 198.37 82.31
CA LEU A 432 37.65 198.29 80.84
C LEU A 432 38.53 199.38 80.19
N LYS A 433 39.16 200.27 80.97
CA LYS A 433 40.05 201.33 80.46
C LYS A 433 41.55 200.98 80.39
N ARG A 434 42.02 199.88 80.98
CA ARG A 434 43.48 199.64 81.16
C ARG A 434 44.13 198.81 80.05
N ASP A 435 43.46 197.76 79.57
CA ASP A 435 44.14 196.70 78.81
C ASP A 435 44.00 196.85 77.29
N LYS A 436 44.52 197.97 76.76
CA LYS A 436 44.62 198.21 75.29
C LYS A 436 45.96 198.79 74.83
N ILE A 437 47.01 198.67 75.67
CA ILE A 437 48.34 199.24 75.40
C ILE A 437 49.48 198.21 75.56
N ILE A 438 49.34 197.16 76.37
CA ILE A 438 50.40 196.16 76.60
C ILE A 438 50.13 194.87 75.80
N GLU A 439 50.16 194.99 74.47
CA GLU A 439 50.33 193.87 73.54
C GLU A 439 51.56 194.13 72.64
N SER A 440 52.64 194.62 73.26
CA SER A 440 53.88 195.01 72.58
C SER A 440 55.12 194.33 73.19
N LEU A 441 55.16 192.97 73.24
CA LEU A 441 56.32 192.00 73.23
C LEU A 441 56.01 190.62 73.95
N SER A 442 56.53 189.45 73.48
CA SER A 442 56.12 188.04 73.89
C SER A 442 57.05 186.79 73.51
N ALA A 443 57.20 185.63 74.28
CA ALA A 443 57.97 184.30 73.96
C ALA A 443 58.02 182.95 74.94
N GLU A 444 58.15 181.58 74.49
CA GLU A 444 58.76 180.18 75.03
C GLU A 444 58.13 178.60 74.97
N CYS A 445 58.85 177.35 75.10
CA CYS A 445 58.51 175.81 75.50
C CYS A 445 59.13 174.33 74.93
N ALA A 446 58.77 173.01 75.35
CA ALA A 446 59.42 171.53 75.20
C ALA A 446 58.54 170.09 75.12
N ALA A 447 58.74 168.65 75.13
CA ALA A 447 59.64 167.32 75.12
C ALA A 447 58.88 165.82 74.96
N ALA A 448 59.15 164.40 74.99
CA ALA A 448 60.10 163.11 74.86
C ALA A 448 59.43 161.55 75.04
N LYS A 449 59.79 160.14 74.97
CA LYS A 449 60.66 158.92 74.36
C LYS A 449 60.43 157.28 74.82
N SER A 450 60.73 156.04 74.14
CA SER A 450 60.64 154.47 74.60
C SER A 450 61.05 153.08 73.71
N ALA A 451 61.21 151.70 74.15
CA ALA A 451 61.40 150.25 73.40
C ALA A 451 61.70 148.71 74.08
N ALA A 452 61.58 147.39 73.49
CA ALA A 452 62.09 145.89 73.91
C ALA A 452 61.75 144.37 73.21
N GLN A 453 62.48 143.11 73.28
CA GLN A 453 62.17 141.50 73.09
C GLN A 453 63.36 140.33 72.81
N ASN A 454 63.47 138.89 72.61
CA ASN A 454 62.88 137.39 72.79
C ASN A 454 63.71 135.97 72.26
N GLU A 455 63.39 134.58 72.54
CA GLU A 455 63.62 133.10 71.85
C GLU A 455 64.56 131.71 72.23
N HIS A 456 64.21 130.36 71.89
CA HIS A 456 64.93 128.97 71.45
C HIS A 456 65.09 127.41 72.12
N ALA A 457 65.34 126.17 71.42
CA ALA A 457 65.50 124.63 71.90
C ALA A 457 66.00 123.30 70.98
N LYS A 458 66.40 121.95 71.40
CA LYS A 458 66.59 120.50 70.63
C LYS A 458 67.48 119.13 71.10
N LYS A 459 67.20 117.72 70.92
CA LYS A 459 68.12 116.37 70.91
C LYS A 459 67.63 114.78 70.61
N LEU A 460 68.41 113.57 70.83
CA LEU A 460 68.28 112.03 70.39
C LEU A 460 69.16 110.72 71.01
N LEU A 461 68.85 109.33 70.82
CA LEU A 461 69.58 107.89 70.87
C LEU A 461 69.47 106.76 72.03
N LEU A 462 69.83 105.45 71.78
CA LEU A 462 70.13 104.20 72.64
C LEU A 462 68.99 103.34 73.31
N GLN A 463 69.05 102.04 73.76
CA GLN A 463 69.83 100.74 73.58
C GLN A 463 70.56 100.01 74.81
N LYS A 464 70.56 98.63 74.86
CA LYS A 464 70.98 97.61 75.92
C LYS A 464 70.03 97.55 77.16
N GLN A 465 69.83 96.44 77.92
CA GLN A 465 70.59 95.18 78.13
C GLN A 465 69.64 93.97 78.37
N LEU A 466 70.02 92.76 77.94
CA LEU A 466 69.41 91.46 78.29
C LEU A 466 70.54 90.53 78.76
N ASP A 467 70.20 89.61 79.66
CA ASP A 467 71.04 88.56 80.25
C ASP A 467 72.35 89.02 80.90
N ASP A 468 72.40 88.88 82.22
CA ASP A 468 73.58 88.27 82.84
C ASP A 468 73.19 87.46 84.09
N SER A 469 73.85 86.32 84.29
CA SER A 469 73.96 85.54 85.53
C SER A 469 72.67 85.31 86.36
N LEU A 470 71.77 84.39 85.99
CA LEU A 470 71.85 82.91 86.07
C LEU A 470 71.64 82.27 87.47
N ARG A 471 70.69 81.33 87.49
CA ARG A 471 70.70 80.05 88.25
C ARG A 471 70.86 80.13 89.77
N GLU A 472 69.74 79.90 90.45
CA GLU A 472 69.71 78.78 91.41
C GLU A 472 68.79 77.68 90.86
N ILE A 473 69.43 76.61 90.36
CA ILE A 473 69.04 75.19 90.44
C ILE A 473 67.51 74.94 90.30
N THR A 474 66.95 74.45 89.18
CA THR A 474 67.44 73.41 88.25
C THR A 474 67.94 72.11 88.89
N MET A 475 67.30 71.67 89.98
CA MET A 475 67.19 70.23 90.28
C MET A 475 65.79 69.86 90.78
N LEU A 476 65.13 69.00 89.99
CA LEU A 476 64.37 67.80 90.38
C LEU A 476 63.24 67.95 91.44
N GLN A 477 62.00 67.49 91.19
CA GLN A 477 61.52 66.71 90.04
C GLN A 477 59.99 66.66 89.94
N SER A 478 59.50 66.49 88.71
CA SER A 478 58.26 65.78 88.30
C SER A 478 57.07 65.71 89.30
N LYS A 479 55.87 66.16 88.91
CA LYS A 479 55.11 65.58 87.79
C LYS A 479 54.05 66.56 87.21
N LYS A 480 53.45 66.13 86.09
CA LYS A 480 52.19 66.63 85.49
C LYS A 480 52.29 67.74 84.43
N ILE A 481 53.30 67.65 83.57
CA ILE A 481 53.08 67.80 82.13
C ILE A 481 53.36 66.41 81.51
N MET A 482 52.34 65.81 80.89
CA MET A 482 52.32 64.63 79.98
C MET A 482 50.96 63.91 80.10
N SER A 483 49.86 64.57 79.72
CA SER A 483 48.55 63.91 79.51
C SER A 483 47.56 64.73 78.65
N ALA A 484 48.05 65.64 77.79
CA ALA A 484 47.21 66.61 77.07
C ALA A 484 46.83 66.20 75.63
N GLU A 485 47.49 65.17 75.07
CA GLU A 485 47.39 64.81 73.64
C GLU A 485 46.74 63.43 73.41
N ALA A 486 46.28 62.75 74.46
CA ALA A 486 45.78 61.36 74.39
C ALA A 486 44.25 61.21 74.20
N ALA A 487 43.53 62.32 73.99
CA ALA A 487 42.06 62.35 74.03
C ALA A 487 41.37 62.36 72.66
N GLU A 488 42.02 62.85 71.60
CA GLU A 488 41.35 63.15 70.33
C GLU A 488 41.36 61.96 69.35
N GLU A 489 42.46 61.20 69.26
CA GLU A 489 42.54 60.00 68.41
C GLU A 489 41.60 58.86 68.85
N ASN A 490 41.32 58.76 70.15
CA ASN A 490 40.49 57.69 70.74
C ASN A 490 39.01 57.73 70.30
N SER A 491 38.53 58.84 69.74
CA SER A 491 37.20 58.94 69.14
C SER A 491 37.14 58.30 67.75
N ASN A 492 38.13 58.60 66.91
CA ASN A 492 38.13 58.23 65.49
C ASN A 492 38.41 56.74 65.28
N LEU A 493 39.30 56.14 66.08
CA LEU A 493 39.55 54.69 66.03
C LEU A 493 38.32 53.86 66.40
N LYS A 494 37.49 54.33 67.35
CA LYS A 494 36.33 53.58 67.85
C LYS A 494 35.22 53.48 66.79
N ASN A 495 34.92 54.59 66.12
CA ASN A 495 33.97 54.62 65.00
C ASN A 495 34.43 53.78 63.80
N LEU A 496 35.74 53.72 63.54
CA LEU A 496 36.31 52.91 62.46
C LEU A 496 36.20 51.41 62.74
N VAL A 497 36.47 50.97 63.98
CA VAL A 497 36.32 49.56 64.41
C VAL A 497 34.86 49.11 64.35
N GLU A 498 33.91 49.96 64.74
CA GLU A 498 32.47 49.63 64.67
C GLU A 498 31.95 49.57 63.20
N SER A 499 32.49 50.42 62.32
CA SER A 499 32.23 50.37 60.87
C SER A 499 32.83 49.14 60.18
N LEU A 500 33.96 48.61 60.67
CA LEU A 500 34.57 47.39 60.16
C LEU A 500 33.90 46.12 60.71
N SER A 501 33.53 46.11 61.99
CA SER A 501 32.76 45.03 62.63
C SER A 501 31.43 44.77 61.91
N THR A 502 30.67 45.84 61.62
CA THR A 502 29.40 45.74 60.88
C THR A 502 29.57 45.25 59.45
N LYS A 503 30.64 45.63 58.74
CA LYS A 503 30.95 45.10 57.39
C LYS A 503 31.38 43.63 57.41
N ASN A 504 32.20 43.22 58.37
CA ASN A 504 32.59 41.82 58.51
C ASN A 504 31.37 40.93 58.80
N SER A 505 30.46 41.36 59.68
CA SER A 505 29.23 40.62 59.96
C SER A 505 28.32 40.45 58.72
N ILE A 506 28.30 41.44 57.82
CA ILE A 506 27.57 41.32 56.54
C ILE A 506 28.26 40.31 55.61
N LEU A 507 29.59 40.40 55.45
CA LEU A 507 30.37 39.49 54.60
C LEU A 507 30.35 38.04 55.10
N GLU A 508 30.37 37.81 56.42
CA GLU A 508 30.19 36.47 57.01
C GLU A 508 28.79 35.90 56.71
N ASN A 509 27.74 36.72 56.77
CA ASN A 509 26.40 36.29 56.40
C ASN A 509 26.27 36.00 54.90
N GLU A 510 26.90 36.80 54.02
CA GLU A 510 26.96 36.51 52.58
C GLU A 510 27.78 35.25 52.27
N LEU A 511 28.86 34.98 53.01
CA LEU A 511 29.61 33.72 52.94
C LEU A 511 28.80 32.51 53.42
N ILE A 512 27.97 32.67 54.45
CA ILE A 512 27.06 31.61 54.94
C ILE A 512 25.92 31.35 53.93
N VAL A 513 25.38 32.39 53.29
CA VAL A 513 24.34 32.26 52.25
C VAL A 513 24.91 31.65 50.97
N THR A 514 26.09 32.08 50.52
CA THR A 514 26.76 31.50 49.35
C THR A 514 27.21 30.06 49.60
N ARG A 515 27.78 29.73 50.77
CA ARG A 515 28.04 28.34 51.18
C ARG A 515 26.77 27.50 51.15
N LYS A 516 25.68 27.93 51.77
CA LYS A 516 24.40 27.21 51.70
C LYS A 516 23.91 27.02 50.26
N SER A 517 24.05 28.01 49.38
CA SER A 517 23.70 27.84 47.97
C SER A 517 24.61 26.86 47.22
N SER A 518 25.90 26.82 47.58
CA SER A 518 26.88 25.86 47.06
C SER A 518 26.57 24.44 47.54
N ASP A 519 26.24 24.26 48.82
CA ASP A 519 25.80 22.98 49.40
C ASP A 519 24.51 22.50 48.73
N ASP A 520 23.53 23.40 48.52
CA ASP A 520 22.31 23.14 47.75
C ASP A 520 22.62 22.67 46.32
N THR A 521 23.68 23.17 45.67
CA THR A 521 24.12 22.69 44.34
C THR A 521 24.94 21.39 44.42
N MET A 522 25.71 21.17 45.48
CA MET A 522 26.45 19.94 45.76
C MET A 522 25.51 18.75 46.03
N GLU A 523 24.41 18.97 46.76
CA GLU A 523 23.40 17.93 46.99
C GLU A 523 22.64 17.59 45.69
N LYS A 524 22.34 18.60 44.85
CA LYS A 524 21.77 18.38 43.50
C LYS A 524 22.78 17.69 42.57
N LEU A 525 24.08 17.98 42.67
CA LEU A 525 25.12 17.27 41.95
C LEU A 525 25.20 15.81 42.41
N LYS A 526 25.16 15.52 43.71
CA LYS A 526 25.07 14.14 44.22
C LYS A 526 23.78 13.42 43.79
N GLU A 527 22.66 14.13 43.66
CA GLU A 527 21.41 13.55 43.13
C GLU A 527 21.51 13.27 41.61
N VAL A 528 22.28 14.05 40.85
CA VAL A 528 22.58 13.84 39.42
C VAL A 528 23.65 12.77 39.22
N GLU A 529 24.65 12.70 40.08
CA GLU A 529 25.69 11.68 40.14
C GLU A 529 25.10 10.33 40.52
N GLY A 530 24.17 10.29 41.47
CA GLY A 530 23.36 9.10 41.76
C GLY A 530 22.50 8.65 40.56
N LYS A 531 22.00 9.58 39.75
CA LYS A 531 21.30 9.27 38.48
C LYS A 531 22.27 8.81 37.39
N CYS A 532 23.48 9.36 37.32
CA CYS A 532 24.54 8.87 36.43
C CYS A 532 25.00 7.48 36.83
N ASN A 533 25.21 7.20 38.11
CA ASN A 533 25.57 5.87 38.62
C ASN A 533 24.42 4.86 38.44
N HIS A 534 23.16 5.30 38.53
CA HIS A 534 22.02 4.45 38.17
C HIS A 534 21.93 4.20 36.66
N LEU A 535 22.25 5.18 35.82
CA LEU A 535 22.36 5.00 34.37
C LEU A 535 23.55 4.10 34.00
N GLN A 536 24.69 4.25 34.68
CA GLN A 536 25.87 3.40 34.52
C GLN A 536 25.52 1.96 34.91
N GLN A 537 24.95 1.71 36.09
CA GLN A 537 24.48 0.37 36.46
C GLN A 537 23.44 -0.23 35.49
N ASN A 538 22.63 0.60 34.82
CA ASN A 538 21.72 0.13 33.78
C ASN A 538 22.43 -0.12 32.44
N LEU A 539 23.52 0.61 32.14
CA LEU A 539 24.39 0.41 31.00
C LEU A 539 25.25 -0.84 31.20
N ASP A 540 25.83 -1.03 32.39
CA ASP A 540 26.52 -2.24 32.83
C ASP A 540 25.58 -3.47 32.75
N LYS A 541 24.31 -3.35 33.17
CA LYS A 541 23.28 -4.41 33.02
C LYS A 541 22.77 -4.60 31.59
N LEU A 542 23.01 -3.66 30.68
CA LEU A 542 22.78 -3.82 29.24
C LEU A 542 24.02 -4.43 28.57
N GLN A 543 25.21 -4.12 29.06
CA GLN A 543 26.50 -4.65 28.62
C GLN A 543 26.67 -6.10 29.07
N GLU A 544 26.26 -6.45 30.29
CA GLU A 544 26.11 -7.83 30.79
C GLU A 544 25.07 -8.62 29.98
N LYS A 545 24.00 -7.97 29.49
CA LYS A 545 23.04 -8.62 28.58
C LYS A 545 23.57 -8.76 27.16
N LEU A 546 24.38 -7.81 26.69
CA LEU A 546 25.11 -7.93 25.43
C LEU A 546 26.13 -9.06 25.51
N THR A 547 26.99 -9.11 26.52
CA THR A 547 27.95 -10.22 26.68
C THR A 547 27.26 -11.57 26.84
N ASN A 548 26.12 -11.65 27.54
CA ASN A 548 25.34 -12.89 27.59
C ASN A 548 24.73 -13.29 26.22
N LEU A 549 24.24 -12.34 25.41
CA LEU A 549 23.74 -12.61 24.05
C LEU A 549 24.88 -12.88 23.03
N GLU A 550 26.05 -12.30 23.25
CA GLU A 550 27.28 -12.57 22.51
C GLU A 550 27.86 -13.94 22.90
N ASN A 551 27.76 -14.34 24.17
CA ASN A 551 28.08 -15.68 24.64
C ASN A 551 27.11 -16.74 24.08
N GLU A 552 25.80 -16.47 24.03
CA GLU A 552 24.86 -17.35 23.30
C GLU A 552 25.22 -17.44 21.81
N ASN A 553 25.60 -16.33 21.16
CA ASN A 553 26.13 -16.35 19.80
C ASN A 553 27.43 -17.15 19.68
N HIS A 554 28.34 -17.06 20.65
CA HIS A 554 29.60 -17.79 20.66
C HIS A 554 29.38 -19.31 20.81
N VAL A 555 28.48 -19.73 21.70
CA VAL A 555 28.10 -21.14 21.89
C VAL A 555 27.37 -21.70 20.66
N LEU A 556 26.56 -20.89 19.97
CA LEU A 556 25.94 -21.29 18.71
C LEU A 556 26.94 -21.33 17.54
N ARG A 557 27.97 -20.47 17.54
CA ARG A 557 29.05 -20.49 16.53
C ARG A 557 30.07 -21.61 16.76
N GLN A 558 30.34 -21.99 18.00
CA GLN A 558 31.25 -23.11 18.36
C GLN A 558 30.71 -24.50 17.97
N LYS A 559 29.44 -24.63 17.56
CA LYS A 559 28.88 -25.90 17.03
C LYS A 559 28.99 -26.06 15.52
N ALA A 560 29.69 -25.16 14.83
CA ALA A 560 30.05 -25.31 13.42
C ALA A 560 31.57 -25.27 13.25
N PHE A 561 32.09 -26.12 12.35
CA PHE A 561 33.51 -26.26 11.98
C PHE A 561 34.47 -26.81 13.07
N ASN A 562 34.52 -28.14 13.14
CA ASN A 562 35.84 -28.78 13.21
C ASN A 562 36.62 -28.49 11.91
N MET A 563 37.94 -28.32 12.06
CA MET A 563 38.99 -28.14 11.02
C MET A 563 38.88 -29.12 9.82
N PRO A 564 39.52 -28.88 8.66
CA PRO A 564 40.60 -27.90 8.33
C PRO A 564 40.22 -26.97 7.12
N THR A 565 41.00 -26.07 6.49
CA THR A 565 42.20 -25.18 6.68
C THR A 565 42.25 -24.23 5.42
N MET A 566 43.14 -23.28 5.12
CA MET A 566 44.42 -22.75 5.67
C MET A 566 44.64 -21.29 5.16
N ASN A 567 45.82 -20.69 5.42
CA ASN A 567 46.54 -19.61 4.71
C ASN A 567 45.76 -18.43 4.05
N ASN A 568 46.07 -17.15 4.32
CA ASN A 568 47.06 -16.62 5.27
C ASN A 568 46.80 -15.18 5.72
N LEU A 569 47.42 -14.83 6.86
CA LEU A 569 47.51 -13.52 7.52
C LEU A 569 47.93 -12.39 6.55
N SER A 570 47.38 -11.15 6.51
CA SER A 570 46.99 -10.12 7.52
C SER A 570 48.08 -9.06 7.76
N VAL A 571 47.68 -7.78 7.83
CA VAL A 571 48.18 -6.74 8.78
C VAL A 571 47.37 -5.43 8.60
N ALA A 572 47.22 -4.65 9.67
CA ALA A 572 46.60 -3.32 9.75
C ALA A 572 47.42 -2.50 10.80
N PRO A 573 46.96 -1.43 11.49
CA PRO A 573 45.81 -0.51 11.35
C PRO A 573 46.24 0.99 11.51
N LYS A 574 45.37 1.87 12.09
CA LYS A 574 45.64 3.22 12.69
C LYS A 574 45.80 4.39 11.68
N THR A 575 45.51 5.67 11.99
CA THR A 575 44.85 6.44 13.11
C THR A 575 44.30 7.75 12.47
N LEU A 576 43.22 8.43 12.86
CA LEU A 576 42.70 8.95 14.15
C LEU A 576 43.45 10.19 14.73
N SER A 577 42.93 11.40 14.42
CA SER A 577 43.01 12.70 15.15
C SER A 577 42.45 13.80 14.23
N GLU A 578 42.02 15.02 14.61
CA GLU A 578 41.39 15.63 15.78
C GLU A 578 41.20 17.14 15.43
N LYS A 579 39.99 17.69 15.67
CA LYS A 579 39.69 19.07 16.13
C LYS A 579 39.90 20.34 15.26
N PHE A 580 39.10 21.35 15.66
CA PHE A 580 39.26 22.81 15.69
C PHE A 580 38.79 23.77 14.56
N SER A 581 37.76 24.55 14.92
CA SER A 581 37.52 26.00 14.72
C SER A 581 37.78 26.71 13.38
N ALA A 582 36.66 27.05 12.73
CA ALA A 582 36.20 28.42 12.42
C ALA A 582 37.09 29.45 11.65
N SER A 583 36.52 29.89 10.51
CA SER A 583 36.52 31.26 9.93
C SER A 583 37.82 31.91 9.44
N ILE A 584 37.89 32.12 8.11
CA ILE A 584 38.03 33.43 7.42
C ILE A 584 37.90 33.20 5.89
N GLY A 585 37.42 34.18 5.11
CA GLY A 585 37.63 34.26 3.65
C GLY A 585 36.41 34.07 2.73
N LEU A 586 35.97 35.17 2.10
CA LEU A 586 35.23 35.20 0.82
C LEU A 586 36.26 35.28 -0.35
N PRO A 587 35.92 35.28 -1.67
CA PRO A 587 34.66 35.75 -2.27
C PRO A 587 34.07 34.98 -3.49
N ASN A 588 32.92 35.50 -3.95
CA ASN A 588 32.36 35.49 -5.33
C ASN A 588 31.74 34.20 -5.91
N SER A 589 30.63 34.26 -6.66
CA SER A 589 29.69 35.40 -6.88
C SER A 589 28.35 34.99 -7.51
N GLU A 590 27.23 35.38 -6.88
CA GLU A 590 26.00 35.99 -7.46
C GLU A 590 25.23 35.30 -8.63
N PRO A 591 23.99 35.73 -9.01
CA PRO A 591 23.09 36.71 -8.35
C PRO A 591 21.61 36.26 -8.14
N LYS A 592 20.92 36.92 -7.18
CA LYS A 592 19.48 37.36 -7.22
C LYS A 592 18.35 36.28 -7.20
N HIS A 593 17.10 36.55 -6.76
CA HIS A 593 16.41 37.69 -6.12
C HIS A 593 15.24 37.11 -5.24
N ILE A 594 15.07 37.49 -3.96
CA ILE A 594 14.19 38.57 -3.41
C ILE A 594 12.67 38.21 -3.22
N TYR A 595 12.24 38.15 -1.93
CA TYR A 595 10.98 38.67 -1.30
C TYR A 595 9.56 38.25 -1.82
N GLU A 596 8.43 38.33 -1.07
CA GLU A 596 8.11 38.52 0.38
C GLU A 596 6.75 37.85 0.75
N SER A 597 6.36 37.94 2.04
CA SER A 597 5.02 37.66 2.63
C SER A 597 4.05 38.89 2.46
N PRO A 598 2.85 39.09 3.10
CA PRO A 598 2.32 38.51 4.35
C PRO A 598 0.77 38.26 4.52
N THR A 599 0.44 37.69 5.69
CA THR A 599 -0.77 37.80 6.57
C THR A 599 -2.22 38.05 6.08
N PRO A 600 -3.23 37.36 6.66
CA PRO A 600 -4.67 37.70 6.58
C PRO A 600 -5.16 38.58 7.75
N THR A 601 -6.34 39.22 7.63
CA THR A 601 -7.08 39.83 8.76
C THR A 601 -8.60 39.90 8.51
N LYS A 602 -9.37 39.37 9.47
CA LYS A 602 -10.72 39.71 10.03
C LYS A 602 -11.71 40.58 9.20
N TYR A 603 -13.03 40.42 9.25
CA TYR A 603 -13.91 40.09 10.41
C TYR A 603 -15.30 39.51 10.01
N LEU A 604 -15.89 38.73 10.94
CA LEU A 604 -17.33 38.48 11.23
C LEU A 604 -18.38 38.05 10.14
N ALA A 605 -18.87 36.82 10.35
CA ALA A 605 -20.28 36.37 10.43
C ALA A 605 -21.32 36.60 9.29
N SER A 606 -21.86 35.49 8.78
CA SER A 606 -23.27 35.09 9.02
C SER A 606 -23.59 33.66 8.54
N LEU A 607 -24.63 33.05 9.13
CA LEU A 607 -25.46 31.96 8.58
C LEU A 607 -26.84 32.59 8.23
N PRO A 608 -27.70 32.01 7.36
CA PRO A 608 -28.17 30.62 7.45
C PRO A 608 -28.34 29.89 6.10
N GLN A 609 -28.86 28.66 6.17
CA GLN A 609 -29.31 27.86 5.03
C GLN A 609 -30.78 28.14 4.69
N THR A 610 -31.13 28.20 3.40
CA THR A 610 -32.51 27.94 2.90
C THR A 610 -32.48 27.33 1.49
N LEU A 611 -33.64 26.85 1.05
CA LEU A 611 -33.84 25.93 -0.08
C LEU A 611 -33.77 26.60 -1.47
N SER A 612 -33.69 25.72 -2.49
CA SER A 612 -34.56 25.71 -3.69
C SER A 612 -33.90 25.90 -5.08
N THR A 613 -33.89 24.79 -5.82
CA THR A 613 -34.23 24.67 -7.27
C THR A 613 -33.54 25.53 -8.34
N SER A 614 -32.83 24.81 -9.22
CA SER A 614 -32.96 24.90 -10.70
C SER A 614 -32.60 26.20 -11.44
N ARG A 615 -31.43 26.17 -12.10
CA ARG A 615 -31.30 26.46 -13.55
C ARG A 615 -30.13 25.66 -14.14
N ARG A 616 -30.37 24.97 -15.27
CA ARG A 616 -29.33 24.29 -16.08
C ARG A 616 -28.68 25.26 -17.06
N SER A 617 -27.42 25.05 -17.45
CA SER A 617 -27.09 24.64 -18.84
C SER A 617 -25.59 24.47 -19.15
N ARG A 618 -25.30 23.54 -20.07
CA ARG A 618 -24.23 23.56 -21.10
C ARG A 618 -22.82 24.05 -20.73
N LEU A 619 -22.05 23.23 -19.99
CA LEU A 619 -20.57 23.30 -19.97
C LEU A 619 -19.83 21.93 -19.84
N PRO A 620 -20.43 20.81 -19.37
CA PRO A 620 -19.66 19.54 -19.29
C PRO A 620 -19.44 18.80 -20.61
N VAL A 621 -20.33 18.95 -21.60
CA VAL A 621 -20.48 17.99 -22.72
C VAL A 621 -19.32 18.03 -23.72
N GLU A 622 -18.90 19.22 -24.15
CA GLU A 622 -17.85 19.40 -25.17
C GLU A 622 -16.51 18.79 -24.75
N ARG A 623 -16.19 18.85 -23.45
CA ARG A 623 -14.99 18.19 -22.89
C ARG A 623 -15.07 16.67 -22.92
N HIS A 624 -16.25 16.08 -22.94
CA HIS A 624 -16.38 14.63 -23.09
C HIS A 624 -16.14 14.21 -24.55
N GLU A 625 -16.69 14.92 -25.53
CA GLU A 625 -16.57 14.56 -26.95
C GLU A 625 -15.11 14.55 -27.44
N GLN A 626 -14.31 15.58 -27.15
CA GLN A 626 -12.88 15.60 -27.46
C GLN A 626 -12.12 14.43 -26.78
N ASN A 627 -12.49 14.09 -25.55
CA ASN A 627 -11.91 12.97 -24.81
C ASN A 627 -12.35 11.59 -25.37
N HIS A 628 -13.53 11.50 -25.98
CA HIS A 628 -13.97 10.30 -26.69
C HIS A 628 -13.21 10.13 -28.01
N GLU A 629 -13.00 11.22 -28.77
CA GLU A 629 -12.22 11.20 -30.01
C GLU A 629 -10.76 10.73 -29.77
N ILE A 630 -10.12 11.23 -28.71
CA ILE A 630 -8.79 10.76 -28.28
C ILE A 630 -8.80 9.26 -27.98
N LEU A 631 -9.85 8.72 -27.31
CA LEU A 631 -9.95 7.28 -27.06
C LEU A 631 -10.17 6.48 -28.37
N LEU A 632 -10.97 6.99 -29.30
CA LEU A 632 -11.19 6.36 -30.60
C LEU A 632 -9.91 6.35 -31.46
N ARG A 633 -9.06 7.37 -31.33
CA ARG A 633 -7.71 7.39 -31.91
C ARG A 633 -6.79 6.35 -31.24
N CYS A 634 -6.78 6.28 -29.91
CA CYS A 634 -6.07 5.24 -29.15
C CYS A 634 -6.54 3.79 -29.44
N ILE A 635 -7.71 3.60 -30.05
CA ILE A 635 -8.18 2.30 -30.55
C ILE A 635 -7.66 2.00 -31.97
N LYS A 636 -7.34 3.02 -32.77
CA LYS A 636 -6.79 2.85 -34.13
C LYS A 636 -5.27 2.62 -34.16
N GLU A 637 -4.56 3.06 -33.12
CA GLU A 637 -3.11 2.93 -32.96
C GLU A 637 -2.75 1.65 -32.16
N ASN A 638 -1.71 0.90 -32.56
CA ASN A 638 -1.26 -0.28 -31.80
C ASN A 638 -0.43 0.16 -30.58
N LEU A 639 -1.06 0.20 -29.40
CA LEU A 639 -0.45 0.65 -28.15
C LEU A 639 0.38 -0.43 -27.42
N GLY A 640 0.51 -1.63 -27.99
CA GLY A 640 1.35 -2.70 -27.44
C GLY A 640 1.00 -3.17 -26.03
N TYR A 641 2.04 -3.58 -25.29
CA TYR A 641 1.96 -4.28 -24.00
C TYR A 641 2.95 -3.69 -23.00
N LYS A 642 2.59 -3.73 -21.71
CA LYS A 642 3.49 -3.39 -20.60
C LYS A 642 3.37 -4.42 -19.48
N ASP A 643 4.50 -4.97 -19.04
CA ASP A 643 4.57 -6.01 -18.00
C ASP A 643 3.63 -7.21 -18.30
N GLY A 644 3.56 -7.62 -19.58
CA GLY A 644 2.66 -8.66 -20.07
C GLY A 644 1.17 -8.30 -20.10
N LYS A 645 0.80 -7.03 -19.90
CA LYS A 645 -0.60 -6.55 -19.90
C LYS A 645 -0.89 -5.70 -21.14
N PRO A 646 -1.99 -5.96 -21.87
CA PRO A 646 -2.40 -5.14 -23.01
C PRO A 646 -2.72 -3.70 -22.62
N VAL A 647 -2.06 -2.73 -23.26
CA VAL A 647 -2.13 -1.31 -22.86
C VAL A 647 -3.46 -0.67 -23.25
N ALA A 648 -3.96 -0.90 -24.47
CA ALA A 648 -5.21 -0.32 -24.92
C ALA A 648 -6.40 -0.79 -24.06
N ALA A 649 -6.46 -2.09 -23.72
CA ALA A 649 -7.44 -2.63 -22.77
C ALA A 649 -7.43 -1.92 -21.40
N CYS A 650 -6.25 -1.61 -20.86
CA CYS A 650 -6.12 -0.86 -19.60
C CYS A 650 -6.51 0.62 -19.73
N ILE A 651 -6.24 1.25 -20.87
CA ILE A 651 -6.65 2.64 -21.15
C ILE A 651 -8.17 2.72 -21.30
N ILE A 652 -8.78 1.90 -22.16
CA ILE A 652 -10.24 1.83 -22.37
C ILE A 652 -10.95 1.63 -21.03
N TYR A 653 -10.52 0.66 -20.20
CA TYR A 653 -11.11 0.43 -18.89
C TYR A 653 -10.98 1.64 -17.95
N LYS A 654 -9.82 2.30 -17.90
CA LYS A 654 -9.60 3.49 -17.05
C LYS A 654 -10.40 4.71 -17.51
N CYS A 655 -10.51 4.94 -18.82
CA CYS A 655 -11.32 6.02 -19.39
C CYS A 655 -12.81 5.83 -19.06
N LEU A 656 -13.36 4.63 -19.30
CA LEU A 656 -14.75 4.30 -18.99
C LEU A 656 -15.06 4.39 -17.48
N LEU A 657 -14.09 4.04 -16.62
CA LEU A 657 -14.19 4.21 -15.16
C LEU A 657 -14.15 5.69 -14.75
N HIS A 658 -13.23 6.48 -15.31
CA HIS A 658 -13.06 7.90 -15.02
C HIS A 658 -14.29 8.72 -15.41
N TRP A 659 -14.89 8.44 -16.57
CA TRP A 659 -16.13 9.06 -17.03
C TRP A 659 -17.40 8.44 -16.40
N ARG A 660 -17.27 7.52 -15.44
CA ARG A 660 -18.37 6.79 -14.77
C ARG A 660 -19.35 6.11 -15.73
N ALA A 661 -18.90 5.70 -16.93
CA ALA A 661 -19.76 5.15 -17.97
C ALA A 661 -20.53 3.90 -17.50
N PHE A 662 -19.96 3.13 -16.57
CA PHE A 662 -20.58 1.94 -15.97
C PHE A 662 -21.74 2.24 -14.98
N GLU A 663 -21.78 3.45 -14.43
CA GLU A 663 -22.84 3.93 -13.51
C GLU A 663 -24.00 4.59 -14.26
N SER A 664 -23.82 4.94 -15.55
CA SER A 664 -24.82 5.69 -16.33
C SER A 664 -26.01 4.84 -16.76
N GLU A 665 -27.21 5.44 -16.72
CA GLU A 665 -28.44 4.83 -17.23
C GLU A 665 -28.57 4.90 -18.75
N ARG A 666 -27.83 5.82 -19.41
CA ARG A 666 -27.70 5.92 -20.88
C ARG A 666 -26.29 6.34 -21.26
N THR A 667 -25.66 5.64 -22.20
CA THR A 667 -24.41 6.07 -22.83
C THR A 667 -24.25 5.35 -24.17
N ALA A 668 -23.82 6.06 -25.20
CA ALA A 668 -23.51 5.49 -26.52
C ALA A 668 -22.02 5.08 -26.65
N ILE A 669 -21.19 5.40 -25.66
CA ILE A 669 -19.73 5.23 -25.76
C ILE A 669 -19.31 3.76 -25.84
N PHE A 670 -20.12 2.86 -25.27
CA PHE A 670 -19.91 1.42 -25.34
C PHE A 670 -20.03 0.92 -26.78
N ASP A 671 -21.06 1.37 -27.50
CA ASP A 671 -21.26 1.01 -28.91
C ASP A 671 -20.15 1.60 -29.79
N HIS A 672 -19.75 2.87 -29.59
CA HIS A 672 -18.64 3.50 -30.33
C HIS A 672 -17.30 2.77 -30.11
N VAL A 673 -17.03 2.28 -28.90
CA VAL A 673 -15.82 1.47 -28.61
C VAL A 673 -15.88 0.11 -29.30
N ILE A 674 -17.04 -0.56 -29.31
CA ILE A 674 -17.22 -1.83 -30.03
C ILE A 674 -17.12 -1.63 -31.55
N GLU A 675 -17.68 -0.54 -32.09
CA GLU A 675 -17.61 -0.20 -33.51
C GLU A 675 -16.17 0.09 -33.96
N ALA A 676 -15.43 0.93 -33.23
CA ALA A 676 -14.03 1.22 -33.54
C ALA A 676 -13.13 -0.03 -33.49
N ILE A 677 -13.36 -0.95 -32.54
CA ILE A 677 -12.68 -2.25 -32.50
C ILE A 677 -13.06 -3.09 -33.73
N ASN A 678 -14.34 -3.12 -34.11
CA ASN A 678 -14.79 -3.85 -35.30
C ASN A 678 -14.25 -3.25 -36.61
N ASP A 679 -13.99 -1.96 -36.70
CA ASP A 679 -13.40 -1.31 -37.88
C ASP A 679 -11.92 -1.63 -38.05
N VAL A 680 -11.14 -1.62 -36.96
CA VAL A 680 -9.72 -2.04 -37.02
C VAL A 680 -9.58 -3.50 -37.42
N LEU A 681 -10.58 -4.33 -37.11
CA LEU A 681 -10.69 -5.74 -37.52
C LEU A 681 -11.17 -5.97 -38.97
N LYS A 682 -11.57 -4.93 -39.72
CA LYS A 682 -11.93 -5.03 -41.15
C LYS A 682 -10.73 -4.88 -42.11
N GLY A 683 -9.56 -4.48 -41.60
CA GLY A 683 -8.35 -4.28 -42.42
C GLY A 683 -7.68 -5.60 -42.87
N ASN A 684 -6.83 -5.51 -43.90
CA ASN A 684 -6.08 -6.65 -44.44
C ASN A 684 -5.32 -7.43 -43.34
N GLU A 685 -5.33 -8.75 -43.43
CA GLU A 685 -5.10 -9.64 -42.29
C GLU A 685 -3.62 -9.84 -41.87
N ALA A 686 -2.67 -9.18 -42.54
CA ALA A 686 -1.24 -9.51 -42.48
C ALA A 686 -0.52 -9.19 -41.14
N ASP A 687 -0.94 -8.15 -40.40
CA ASP A 687 -0.09 -7.54 -39.34
C ASP A 687 -0.35 -8.06 -37.91
N GLY A 688 -0.69 -9.34 -37.73
CA GLY A 688 -0.93 -9.91 -36.38
C GLY A 688 -2.10 -9.29 -35.59
N ARG A 689 -2.94 -8.47 -36.24
CA ARG A 689 -3.99 -7.65 -35.61
C ARG A 689 -5.04 -8.46 -34.86
N LEU A 690 -5.32 -9.69 -35.32
CA LEU A 690 -6.28 -10.61 -34.70
C LEU A 690 -5.79 -11.12 -33.32
N PRO A 691 -4.57 -11.69 -33.19
CA PRO A 691 -3.92 -11.93 -31.89
C PRO A 691 -3.91 -10.70 -30.96
N TYR A 692 -3.51 -9.52 -31.45
CA TYR A 692 -3.47 -8.29 -30.66
C TYR A 692 -4.83 -7.95 -30.04
N TRP A 693 -5.88 -7.93 -30.86
CA TRP A 693 -7.23 -7.62 -30.40
C TRP A 693 -7.86 -8.74 -29.58
N LEU A 694 -7.50 -10.01 -29.81
CA LEU A 694 -7.92 -11.13 -28.95
C LEU A 694 -7.39 -10.96 -27.52
N SER A 695 -6.12 -10.58 -27.35
CA SER A 695 -5.56 -10.28 -26.02
C SER A 695 -6.21 -9.04 -25.39
N ASN A 696 -6.32 -7.93 -26.13
CA ASN A 696 -6.92 -6.68 -25.63
C ASN A 696 -8.40 -6.84 -25.22
N THR A 697 -9.24 -7.41 -26.10
CA THR A 697 -10.69 -7.59 -25.81
C THR A 697 -10.93 -8.58 -24.67
N SER A 698 -10.18 -9.68 -24.59
CA SER A 698 -10.34 -10.65 -23.50
C SER A 698 -9.85 -10.10 -22.16
N ALA A 699 -8.75 -9.34 -22.13
CA ALA A 699 -8.29 -8.65 -20.93
C ALA A 699 -9.28 -7.58 -20.46
N LEU A 700 -9.84 -6.78 -21.37
CA LEU A 700 -10.92 -5.83 -21.06
C LEU A 700 -12.15 -6.56 -20.49
N LEU A 701 -12.55 -7.68 -21.08
CA LEU A 701 -13.66 -8.50 -20.60
C LEU A 701 -13.38 -9.06 -19.19
N CYS A 702 -12.15 -9.49 -18.89
CA CYS A 702 -11.75 -9.91 -17.54
C CYS A 702 -11.76 -8.74 -16.53
N LEU A 703 -11.35 -7.54 -16.92
CA LEU A 703 -11.44 -6.34 -16.07
C LEU A 703 -12.90 -5.97 -15.75
N LEU A 704 -13.82 -6.10 -16.72
CA LEU A 704 -15.25 -5.93 -16.48
C LEU A 704 -15.80 -7.04 -15.56
N GLN A 705 -15.46 -8.31 -15.83
CA GLN A 705 -15.92 -9.46 -15.03
C GLN A 705 -15.46 -9.41 -13.57
N ARG A 706 -14.27 -8.86 -13.27
CA ARG A 706 -13.71 -8.83 -11.91
C ARG A 706 -14.28 -7.69 -11.03
N ASN A 707 -14.69 -6.58 -11.64
CA ASN A 707 -14.95 -5.32 -10.93
C ASN A 707 -16.40 -4.80 -11.04
N LEU A 708 -17.24 -5.38 -11.91
CA LEU A 708 -18.67 -5.05 -12.01
C LEU A 708 -19.53 -5.97 -11.14
N ARG A 709 -20.36 -5.39 -10.28
CA ARG A 709 -21.33 -6.13 -9.46
C ARG A 709 -22.61 -6.38 -10.25
N SER A 710 -22.99 -7.66 -10.42
CA SER A 710 -24.28 -8.03 -10.98
C SER A 710 -25.29 -8.32 -9.87
N ASN A 711 -26.16 -7.35 -9.57
CA ASN A 711 -27.36 -7.63 -8.78
C ASN A 711 -28.28 -8.56 -9.59
N GLY A 712 -28.55 -9.75 -9.04
CA GLY A 712 -29.26 -10.81 -9.76
C GLY A 712 -30.77 -10.53 -9.84
N LEU A 713 -31.23 -10.01 -10.97
CA LEU A 713 -32.66 -9.74 -11.23
C LEU A 713 -33.34 -10.83 -12.11
N PHE A 714 -32.73 -12.01 -12.24
CA PHE A 714 -33.33 -13.16 -12.94
C PHE A 714 -33.07 -14.47 -12.18
N THR A 715 -33.91 -14.75 -11.18
CA THR A 715 -34.02 -16.07 -10.56
C THR A 715 -35.48 -16.53 -10.61
N THR A 716 -35.77 -17.49 -11.47
CA THR A 716 -37.11 -18.09 -11.59
C THR A 716 -37.50 -18.84 -10.30
N PRO A 717 -38.73 -18.69 -9.79
CA PRO A 717 -39.16 -19.32 -8.54
C PRO A 717 -39.39 -20.83 -8.70
N SER A 718 -38.35 -21.64 -8.43
CA SER A 718 -38.53 -23.08 -8.28
C SER A 718 -39.28 -23.41 -6.98
N ARG A 719 -40.31 -24.26 -7.07
CA ARG A 719 -41.18 -24.61 -5.95
C ARG A 719 -40.40 -25.26 -4.81
N ARG A 720 -40.66 -24.82 -3.57
CA ARG A 720 -40.33 -25.61 -2.37
C ARG A 720 -41.39 -26.70 -2.19
N SER A 721 -40.95 -27.91 -1.86
CA SER A 721 -41.76 -28.93 -1.19
C SER A 721 -41.11 -29.26 0.16
N GLY A 722 -41.88 -29.86 1.08
CA GLY A 722 -41.53 -29.98 2.49
C GLY A 722 -40.37 -30.93 2.81
N GLY A 723 -39.83 -30.78 4.02
CA GLY A 723 -38.78 -31.65 4.57
C GLY A 723 -37.94 -30.93 5.62
N ALA A 724 -38.27 -31.08 6.89
CA ALA A 724 -37.53 -30.48 8.00
C ALA A 724 -37.04 -31.56 8.96
N LEU A 725 -35.71 -31.68 9.13
CA LEU A 725 -35.00 -32.28 10.28
C LEU A 725 -33.48 -32.22 10.05
N GLY A 726 -32.69 -32.37 11.12
CA GLY A 726 -31.24 -32.63 11.03
C GLY A 726 -30.31 -31.41 11.19
N LYS A 727 -29.62 -31.33 12.35
CA LYS A 727 -28.38 -30.56 12.54
C LYS A 727 -27.19 -31.52 12.49
N ILE A 728 -25.99 -30.98 12.24
CA ILE A 728 -24.66 -31.62 12.37
C ILE A 728 -24.30 -32.63 11.24
N ALA A 729 -23.59 -32.13 10.23
CA ALA A 729 -22.52 -32.85 9.52
C ALA A 729 -21.52 -31.81 8.96
N GLN A 730 -20.24 -32.19 8.81
CA GLN A 730 -19.12 -31.27 8.67
C GLN A 730 -18.61 -31.11 7.22
N THR A 731 -17.93 -29.99 6.96
CA THR A 731 -16.78 -29.82 6.05
C THR A 731 -16.77 -30.49 4.67
N LEU A 732 -16.72 -29.67 3.59
CA LEU A 732 -15.54 -29.54 2.71
C LEU A 732 -15.86 -28.70 1.45
N ARG A 733 -15.23 -27.52 1.29
CA ARG A 733 -14.96 -26.94 -0.03
C ARG A 733 -13.69 -26.09 -0.01
N SER A 734 -12.90 -26.20 -1.08
CA SER A 734 -11.45 -25.92 -1.08
C SER A 734 -11.09 -24.43 -1.17
N PRO A 735 -9.90 -24.03 -0.68
CA PRO A 735 -9.44 -22.64 -0.74
C PRO A 735 -8.81 -22.28 -2.10
N SER A 736 -9.22 -21.15 -2.68
CA SER A 736 -8.56 -20.50 -3.83
C SER A 736 -8.28 -19.02 -3.57
N LYS A 737 -7.56 -18.74 -2.46
CA LYS A 737 -7.08 -17.38 -2.12
C LYS A 737 -5.57 -17.40 -1.82
N PHE A 738 -4.76 -17.47 -2.88
CA PHE A 738 -3.34 -17.14 -2.83
C PHE A 738 -2.89 -16.56 -4.17
N ILE A 739 -2.72 -15.23 -4.21
CA ILE A 739 -1.84 -14.43 -5.09
C ILE A 739 -1.93 -12.96 -4.65
N GLY A 740 -0.79 -12.25 -4.75
CA GLY A 740 -0.58 -10.80 -4.69
C GLY A 740 -1.63 -9.86 -4.08
N ARG A 741 -1.30 -9.24 -2.94
CA ARG A 741 -1.99 -8.04 -2.44
C ARG A 741 -1.44 -6.78 -3.10
N SER A 742 -2.19 -6.20 -4.05
CA SER A 742 -2.16 -4.75 -4.32
C SER A 742 -3.52 -4.27 -4.83
N ASP A 743 -3.73 -2.96 -4.72
CA ASP A 743 -4.77 -2.16 -5.38
C ASP A 743 -6.22 -2.53 -5.03
N THR A 744 -6.69 -1.97 -3.91
CA THR A 744 -8.13 -1.87 -3.57
C THR A 744 -8.83 -0.84 -4.47
N LEU A 745 -9.10 -1.22 -5.72
CA LEU A 745 -9.97 -0.45 -6.60
C LEU A 745 -11.44 -0.56 -6.12
N PRO A 746 -12.22 0.52 -6.05
CA PRO A 746 -13.63 0.44 -5.67
C PRO A 746 -14.41 -0.41 -6.68
N HIS A 747 -15.35 -1.20 -6.16
CA HIS A 747 -16.17 -2.12 -6.94
C HIS A 747 -17.43 -1.38 -7.40
N VAL A 748 -17.79 -1.49 -8.69
CA VAL A 748 -18.80 -0.62 -9.32
C VAL A 748 -20.11 -1.37 -9.52
N ASP A 749 -21.23 -0.75 -9.11
CA ASP A 749 -22.58 -1.29 -9.31
C ASP A 749 -23.04 -1.00 -10.74
N ALA A 750 -23.08 -2.04 -11.57
CA ALA A 750 -23.27 -1.92 -13.01
C ALA A 750 -24.75 -1.64 -13.39
N ARG A 751 -24.99 -0.58 -14.18
CA ARG A 751 -26.29 -0.36 -14.83
C ARG A 751 -26.42 -1.15 -16.14
N TYR A 752 -27.66 -1.27 -16.64
CA TYR A 752 -28.00 -2.11 -17.80
C TYR A 752 -27.11 -1.91 -19.06
N PRO A 753 -26.73 -0.68 -19.46
CA PRO A 753 -25.80 -0.48 -20.59
C PRO A 753 -24.45 -1.17 -20.41
N ALA A 754 -23.90 -1.23 -19.18
CA ALA A 754 -22.64 -1.92 -18.89
C ALA A 754 -22.77 -3.45 -18.98
N ILE A 755 -23.98 -3.99 -18.75
CA ILE A 755 -24.28 -5.41 -18.91
C ILE A 755 -24.38 -5.76 -20.40
N LEU A 756 -25.02 -4.90 -21.22
CA LEU A 756 -25.03 -5.04 -22.68
C LEU A 756 -23.63 -4.93 -23.27
N PHE A 757 -22.82 -3.95 -22.86
CA PHE A 757 -21.42 -3.82 -23.31
C PHE A 757 -20.59 -5.07 -23.02
N LYS A 758 -20.77 -5.69 -21.84
CA LYS A 758 -20.14 -6.97 -21.49
C LYS A 758 -20.59 -8.11 -22.42
N GLN A 759 -21.85 -8.14 -22.87
CA GLN A 759 -22.34 -9.13 -23.83
C GLN A 759 -21.78 -8.87 -25.24
N GLN A 760 -21.83 -7.63 -25.73
CA GLN A 760 -21.24 -7.20 -27.00
C GLN A 760 -19.74 -7.55 -27.07
N LEU A 761 -18.98 -7.25 -26.01
CA LEU A 761 -17.56 -7.57 -25.92
C LEU A 761 -17.29 -9.08 -25.88
N THR A 762 -18.18 -9.87 -25.26
CA THR A 762 -18.09 -11.34 -25.29
C THR A 762 -18.28 -11.86 -26.72
N ALA A 763 -19.29 -11.37 -27.44
CA ALA A 763 -19.51 -11.72 -28.85
C ALA A 763 -18.34 -11.23 -29.75
N CYS A 764 -17.73 -10.09 -29.44
CA CYS A 764 -16.54 -9.59 -30.12
C CYS A 764 -15.34 -10.54 -29.96
N VAL A 765 -15.05 -11.00 -28.72
CA VAL A 765 -14.01 -12.02 -28.45
C VAL A 765 -14.28 -13.31 -29.23
N GLU A 766 -15.54 -13.78 -29.29
CA GLU A 766 -15.90 -14.99 -30.04
C GLU A 766 -15.78 -14.80 -31.56
N LYS A 767 -16.12 -13.61 -32.09
CA LYS A 767 -15.91 -13.25 -33.50
C LYS A 767 -14.42 -13.24 -33.86
N ILE A 768 -13.57 -12.57 -33.08
CA ILE A 768 -12.12 -12.51 -33.30
C ILE A 768 -11.51 -13.92 -33.28
N PHE A 769 -11.87 -14.74 -32.27
CA PHE A 769 -11.41 -16.12 -32.17
C PHE A 769 -11.90 -16.99 -33.35
N GLY A 770 -13.12 -16.76 -33.83
CA GLY A 770 -13.68 -17.44 -35.00
C GLY A 770 -12.92 -17.12 -36.29
N GLN A 771 -12.67 -15.84 -36.56
CA GLN A 771 -11.93 -15.38 -37.74
C GLN A 771 -10.48 -15.90 -37.72
N LEU A 772 -9.78 -15.75 -36.58
CA LEU A 772 -8.43 -16.29 -36.40
C LEU A 772 -8.38 -17.80 -36.68
N ARG A 773 -9.29 -18.58 -36.09
CA ARG A 773 -9.40 -20.04 -36.32
C ARG A 773 -9.60 -20.38 -37.80
N ASP A 774 -10.46 -19.65 -38.50
CA ASP A 774 -10.82 -20.00 -39.87
C ASP A 774 -9.78 -19.52 -40.90
N ASN A 775 -8.98 -18.50 -40.56
CA ASN A 775 -7.81 -18.11 -41.36
C ASN A 775 -6.70 -19.17 -41.28
N LEU A 776 -6.37 -19.65 -40.09
CA LEU A 776 -5.38 -20.72 -39.91
C LEU A 776 -5.79 -22.02 -40.64
N LYS A 777 -7.09 -22.29 -40.81
CA LYS A 777 -7.57 -23.38 -41.66
C LYS A 777 -7.30 -23.13 -43.15
N LYS A 778 -7.48 -21.91 -43.66
CA LYS A 778 -7.18 -21.54 -45.06
C LYS A 778 -5.68 -21.73 -45.34
N GLU A 779 -4.83 -21.33 -44.40
CA GLU A 779 -3.37 -21.36 -44.53
C GLU A 779 -2.79 -22.78 -44.40
N ILE A 780 -3.27 -23.59 -43.46
CA ILE A 780 -2.75 -24.95 -43.26
C ILE A 780 -3.30 -25.97 -44.27
N SER A 781 -4.48 -25.73 -44.84
CA SER A 781 -5.12 -26.63 -45.82
C SER A 781 -4.24 -26.93 -47.06
N PRO A 782 -3.64 -25.95 -47.76
CA PRO A 782 -2.75 -26.25 -48.88
C PRO A 782 -1.48 -27.00 -48.46
N LEU A 783 -0.90 -26.70 -47.29
CA LEU A 783 0.28 -27.42 -46.76
C LEU A 783 -0.06 -28.91 -46.50
N LEU A 784 -1.20 -29.17 -45.84
CA LEU A 784 -1.73 -30.52 -45.64
C LEU A 784 -1.99 -31.24 -46.96
N ASN A 785 -2.49 -30.52 -47.98
CA ASN A 785 -2.81 -31.11 -49.27
C ASN A 785 -1.56 -31.65 -50.01
N VAL A 786 -0.39 -31.02 -49.80
CA VAL A 786 0.91 -31.50 -50.32
C VAL A 786 1.43 -32.70 -49.50
N CYS A 787 1.10 -32.80 -48.22
CA CYS A 787 1.60 -33.85 -47.32
C CYS A 787 0.90 -35.22 -47.43
N ILE A 788 -0.17 -35.35 -48.22
CA ILE A 788 -0.95 -36.61 -48.34
C ILE A 788 -0.24 -37.66 -49.23
N GLN A 789 0.61 -37.24 -50.18
CA GLN A 789 1.35 -38.14 -51.06
C GLN A 789 2.84 -38.05 -50.75
N ALA A 790 3.50 -39.21 -50.59
CA ALA A 790 4.95 -39.25 -50.52
C ALA A 790 5.54 -38.74 -51.86
N PRO A 791 6.60 -37.91 -51.84
CA PRO A 791 7.20 -37.40 -53.06
C PRO A 791 7.73 -38.56 -53.92
N LYS A 792 7.13 -38.73 -55.11
CA LYS A 792 7.56 -39.74 -56.08
C LYS A 792 8.96 -39.37 -56.58
N SER A 793 9.95 -40.23 -56.34
CA SER A 793 11.30 -40.01 -56.86
C SER A 793 11.28 -40.04 -58.38
N THR A 794 11.62 -38.91 -58.99
CA THR A 794 11.68 -38.76 -60.45
C THR A 794 12.75 -39.71 -60.99
N ARG A 795 12.36 -40.70 -61.79
CA ARG A 795 13.30 -41.62 -62.45
C ARG A 795 14.08 -40.90 -63.54
N GLY A 796 15.16 -40.24 -63.13
CA GLY A 796 16.25 -39.82 -64.02
C GLY A 796 16.90 -41.01 -64.72
N GLN A 797 17.62 -40.73 -65.81
CA GLN A 797 18.13 -41.74 -66.73
C GLN A 797 19.28 -42.60 -66.17
N SER A 798 19.54 -43.70 -66.88
CA SER A 798 20.50 -44.75 -66.59
C SER A 798 21.95 -44.28 -66.38
N GLY A 799 22.56 -44.73 -65.29
CA GLY A 799 24.01 -44.77 -65.07
C GLY A 799 24.42 -46.02 -64.30
N LYS A 800 25.50 -46.71 -64.69
CA LYS A 800 26.00 -47.93 -64.04
C LYS A 800 26.99 -47.59 -62.93
N ALA A 801 26.80 -48.11 -61.70
CA ALA A 801 27.91 -48.41 -60.78
C ALA A 801 27.51 -49.34 -59.62
N SER A 802 28.37 -50.35 -59.38
CA SER A 802 28.69 -51.10 -58.15
C SER A 802 27.61 -51.64 -57.18
N LYS A 803 27.98 -52.73 -56.49
CA LYS A 803 27.30 -53.27 -55.30
C LYS A 803 28.12 -52.95 -54.06
N SER A 804 27.48 -52.48 -52.99
CA SER A 804 28.05 -52.49 -51.63
C SER A 804 26.92 -52.66 -50.60
N SER A 805 27.09 -53.60 -49.67
CA SER A 805 26.07 -53.94 -48.68
C SER A 805 26.14 -53.05 -47.43
N GLY A 806 24.99 -52.70 -46.86
CA GLY A 806 24.88 -52.52 -45.40
C GLY A 806 25.12 -51.13 -44.81
N VAL A 807 24.38 -50.10 -45.26
CA VAL A 807 24.01 -48.95 -44.40
C VAL A 807 22.49 -48.77 -44.46
N GLY A 808 21.88 -48.28 -43.38
CA GLY A 808 20.42 -48.17 -43.25
C GLY A 808 19.76 -47.26 -44.27
N ALA A 809 18.50 -47.57 -44.61
CA ALA A 809 17.71 -46.74 -45.52
C ALA A 809 17.42 -45.37 -44.90
N HIS A 810 18.00 -44.31 -45.47
CA HIS A 810 17.63 -42.94 -45.12
C HIS A 810 16.16 -42.70 -45.51
N PRO A 811 15.32 -42.14 -44.61
CA PRO A 811 13.94 -41.80 -44.94
C PRO A 811 13.87 -40.70 -46.00
N ALA A 812 12.80 -40.71 -46.81
CA ALA A 812 12.57 -39.70 -47.83
C ALA A 812 12.43 -38.29 -47.22
N SER A 813 12.78 -37.27 -48.00
CA SER A 813 12.72 -35.86 -47.58
C SER A 813 11.36 -35.48 -46.96
N ASN A 814 11.39 -35.10 -45.68
CA ASN A 814 10.21 -34.67 -44.91
C ASN A 814 9.84 -33.20 -45.14
N SER A 815 10.51 -32.47 -46.05
CA SER A 815 10.41 -31.01 -46.24
C SER A 815 9.00 -30.44 -46.25
N ASN A 816 8.00 -31.18 -46.75
CA ASN A 816 6.60 -30.75 -46.75
C ASN A 816 5.99 -30.69 -45.33
N TRP A 817 6.36 -31.63 -44.45
CA TRP A 817 5.98 -31.64 -43.03
C TRP A 817 6.78 -30.61 -42.22
N ASP A 818 8.05 -30.40 -42.57
CA ASP A 818 8.88 -29.35 -41.96
C ASP A 818 8.27 -27.95 -42.19
N ASN A 819 7.66 -27.72 -43.37
CA ASN A 819 6.89 -26.49 -43.64
C ASN A 819 5.64 -26.33 -42.75
N ILE A 820 5.00 -27.44 -42.33
CA ILE A 820 3.88 -27.39 -41.36
C ILE A 820 4.41 -27.07 -39.95
N VAL A 821 5.57 -27.60 -39.57
CA VAL A 821 6.24 -27.27 -38.30
C VAL A 821 6.61 -25.78 -38.26
N ASN A 822 7.28 -25.27 -39.29
CA ASN A 822 7.64 -23.85 -39.41
C ASN A 822 6.41 -22.92 -39.33
N PHE A 823 5.27 -23.32 -39.90
CA PHE A 823 4.00 -22.59 -39.78
C PHE A 823 3.45 -22.61 -38.35
N LEU A 824 3.53 -23.75 -37.65
CA LEU A 824 3.09 -23.88 -36.26
C LEU A 824 4.00 -23.10 -35.28
N ASP A 825 5.30 -23.03 -35.54
CA ASP A 825 6.25 -22.20 -34.79
C ASP A 825 5.95 -20.71 -34.99
N LEU A 826 5.86 -20.24 -36.23
CA LEU A 826 5.50 -18.85 -36.55
C LEU A 826 4.15 -18.44 -35.93
N LEU A 827 3.17 -19.35 -35.93
CA LEU A 827 1.88 -19.16 -35.24
C LEU A 827 2.07 -19.01 -33.72
N MET A 828 2.85 -19.90 -33.09
CA MET A 828 3.10 -19.86 -31.66
C MET A 828 3.83 -18.57 -31.25
N ASP A 829 4.83 -18.14 -32.01
CA ASP A 829 5.57 -16.91 -31.74
C ASP A 829 4.67 -15.68 -31.89
N THR A 830 3.89 -15.58 -32.98
CA THR A 830 2.90 -14.51 -33.17
C THR A 830 1.89 -14.43 -32.00
N LEU A 831 1.49 -15.57 -31.44
CA LEU A 831 0.60 -15.63 -30.26
C LEU A 831 1.29 -15.27 -28.95
N ARG A 832 2.59 -15.57 -28.80
CA ARG A 832 3.43 -15.20 -27.64
C ARG A 832 3.72 -13.70 -27.61
N GLU A 833 4.16 -13.13 -28.73
CA GLU A 833 4.44 -11.69 -28.89
C GLU A 833 3.21 -10.82 -28.57
N ASN A 834 2.02 -11.30 -28.96
CA ASN A 834 0.75 -10.64 -28.67
C ASN A 834 0.14 -11.03 -27.31
N TYR A 835 0.91 -11.67 -26.42
CA TYR A 835 0.51 -12.09 -25.08
C TYR A 835 -0.92 -12.67 -25.03
N VAL A 836 -1.23 -13.59 -25.95
CA VAL A 836 -2.58 -14.18 -26.03
C VAL A 836 -2.77 -15.13 -24.85
N PRO A 837 -3.86 -15.03 -24.05
CA PRO A 837 -4.02 -15.89 -22.87
C PRO A 837 -4.00 -17.38 -23.23
N SER A 838 -3.20 -18.17 -22.50
CA SER A 838 -2.91 -19.59 -22.81
C SER A 838 -4.14 -20.49 -22.97
N PHE A 839 -5.28 -20.13 -22.38
CA PHE A 839 -6.58 -20.78 -22.64
C PHE A 839 -6.99 -20.70 -24.12
N PHE A 840 -6.84 -19.54 -24.77
CA PHE A 840 -7.16 -19.37 -26.18
C PHE A 840 -6.14 -20.10 -27.05
N ILE A 841 -4.84 -20.00 -26.76
CA ILE A 841 -3.77 -20.74 -27.47
C ILE A 841 -4.09 -22.24 -27.44
N ARG A 842 -4.31 -22.81 -26.25
CA ARG A 842 -4.71 -24.23 -26.08
C ARG A 842 -5.96 -24.58 -26.88
N LYS A 843 -7.00 -23.75 -26.85
CA LYS A 843 -8.27 -23.99 -27.59
C LYS A 843 -8.05 -23.96 -29.10
N LEU A 844 -7.23 -23.02 -29.59
CA LEU A 844 -6.90 -22.83 -31.00
C LEU A 844 -6.09 -24.00 -31.54
N ILE A 845 -4.98 -24.36 -30.86
CA ILE A 845 -4.14 -25.52 -31.18
C ILE A 845 -4.94 -26.82 -31.15
N THR A 846 -5.81 -27.03 -30.16
CA THR A 846 -6.68 -28.23 -30.11
C THR A 846 -7.64 -28.31 -31.30
N GLN A 847 -8.19 -27.16 -31.77
CA GLN A 847 -9.05 -27.13 -32.95
C GLN A 847 -8.27 -27.30 -34.26
N LEU A 848 -7.04 -26.77 -34.34
CA LEU A 848 -6.14 -26.92 -35.48
C LEU A 848 -5.71 -28.38 -35.66
N PHE A 849 -5.27 -29.07 -34.59
CA PHE A 849 -4.93 -30.49 -34.66
C PHE A 849 -6.14 -31.39 -34.92
N SER A 850 -7.33 -31.04 -34.43
CA SER A 850 -8.57 -31.74 -34.82
C SER A 850 -8.85 -31.59 -36.33
N PHE A 851 -8.60 -30.41 -36.91
CA PHE A 851 -8.76 -30.15 -38.34
C PHE A 851 -7.72 -30.89 -39.20
N ILE A 852 -6.43 -30.86 -38.81
CA ILE A 852 -5.34 -31.64 -39.43
C ILE A 852 -5.75 -33.12 -39.53
N ASN A 853 -6.18 -33.72 -38.41
CA ASN A 853 -6.55 -35.14 -38.36
C ASN A 853 -7.75 -35.47 -39.26
N ILE A 854 -8.79 -34.64 -39.26
CA ILE A 854 -9.97 -34.84 -40.12
C ILE A 854 -9.61 -34.71 -41.61
N GLN A 855 -8.80 -33.71 -42.00
CA GLN A 855 -8.43 -33.52 -43.39
C GLN A 855 -7.53 -34.65 -43.90
N LEU A 856 -6.50 -35.06 -43.15
CA LEU A 856 -5.66 -36.20 -43.50
C LEU A 856 -6.47 -37.50 -43.61
N PHE A 857 -7.35 -37.79 -42.66
CA PHE A 857 -8.19 -38.99 -42.66
C PHE A 857 -9.14 -39.05 -43.87
N ASN A 858 -9.85 -37.95 -44.14
CA ASN A 858 -10.75 -37.86 -45.29
C ASN A 858 -9.99 -37.98 -46.61
N SER A 859 -8.84 -37.31 -46.74
CA SER A 859 -8.04 -37.34 -47.97
C SER A 859 -7.42 -38.70 -48.25
N LEU A 860 -7.04 -39.47 -47.23
CA LEU A 860 -6.60 -40.86 -47.39
C LEU A 860 -7.76 -41.77 -47.81
N LEU A 861 -8.90 -41.72 -47.11
CA LEU A 861 -10.07 -42.56 -47.44
C LEU A 861 -10.62 -42.31 -48.85
N LEU A 862 -10.68 -41.05 -49.30
CA LEU A 862 -11.26 -40.69 -50.59
C LEU A 862 -10.32 -40.96 -51.77
N ARG A 863 -8.99 -41.11 -51.55
CA ARG A 863 -7.99 -41.29 -52.61
C ARG A 863 -7.36 -42.68 -52.49
N ARG A 864 -7.94 -43.67 -53.19
CA ARG A 864 -7.44 -45.07 -53.24
C ARG A 864 -5.95 -45.18 -53.62
N GLU A 865 -5.45 -44.26 -54.44
CA GLU A 865 -4.05 -44.10 -54.82
C GLU A 865 -3.10 -43.72 -53.65
N CYS A 866 -3.64 -43.12 -52.59
CA CYS A 866 -2.88 -42.74 -51.40
C CYS A 866 -2.82 -43.88 -50.37
N CYS A 867 -3.71 -44.88 -50.45
CA CYS A 867 -3.79 -46.04 -49.55
C CYS A 867 -2.69 -47.09 -49.79
N THR A 868 -1.42 -46.68 -49.79
CA THR A 868 -0.26 -47.56 -49.93
C THR A 868 0.60 -47.55 -48.67
N PHE A 869 1.31 -48.64 -48.39
CA PHE A 869 2.16 -48.76 -47.19
C PHE A 869 3.23 -47.66 -47.11
N SER A 870 3.81 -47.25 -48.24
CA SER A 870 4.81 -46.18 -48.31
C SER A 870 4.23 -44.80 -47.99
N ASN A 871 3.05 -44.46 -48.51
CA ASN A 871 2.35 -43.22 -48.14
C ASN A 871 1.93 -43.27 -46.66
N GLY A 872 1.51 -44.44 -46.16
CA GLY A 872 1.24 -44.65 -44.75
C GLY A 872 2.45 -44.31 -43.87
N GLU A 873 3.61 -44.95 -44.12
CA GLU A 873 4.83 -44.70 -43.33
C GLU A 873 5.33 -43.24 -43.47
N TYR A 874 5.17 -42.60 -44.63
CA TYR A 874 5.46 -41.17 -44.81
C TYR A 874 4.54 -40.26 -43.96
N VAL A 875 3.22 -40.50 -43.98
CA VAL A 875 2.27 -39.76 -43.13
C VAL A 875 2.52 -40.04 -41.65
N LYS A 876 2.88 -41.27 -41.27
CA LYS A 876 3.27 -41.64 -39.91
C LYS A 876 4.54 -40.94 -39.44
N ALA A 877 5.55 -40.79 -40.30
CA ALA A 877 6.75 -40.02 -40.00
C ALA A 877 6.40 -38.54 -39.72
N GLY A 878 5.59 -37.93 -40.60
CA GLY A 878 5.07 -36.57 -40.41
C GLY A 878 4.23 -36.38 -39.14
N LEU A 879 3.32 -37.30 -38.86
CA LEU A 879 2.53 -37.31 -37.61
C LEU A 879 3.43 -37.45 -36.37
N SER A 880 4.55 -38.19 -36.45
CA SER A 880 5.51 -38.29 -35.35
C SER A 880 6.37 -37.03 -35.16
N LEU A 881 6.65 -36.29 -36.24
CA LEU A 881 7.28 -34.97 -36.18
C LEU A 881 6.36 -33.96 -35.48
N LEU A 882 5.06 -33.99 -35.81
CA LEU A 882 4.04 -33.18 -35.15
C LEU A 882 3.80 -33.61 -33.68
N GLU A 883 3.85 -34.91 -33.35
CA GLU A 883 3.81 -35.39 -31.96
C GLU A 883 5.02 -34.87 -31.17
N LYS A 884 6.21 -34.86 -31.77
CA LYS A 884 7.43 -34.30 -31.16
C LYS A 884 7.30 -32.79 -30.92
N TRP A 885 6.82 -32.03 -31.91
CA TRP A 885 6.58 -30.59 -31.77
C TRP A 885 5.63 -30.30 -30.59
N ILE A 886 4.55 -31.08 -30.45
CA ILE A 886 3.62 -30.98 -29.31
C ILE A 886 4.30 -31.28 -27.96
N THR A 887 5.31 -32.15 -27.89
CA THR A 887 6.11 -32.37 -26.66
C THR A 887 7.13 -31.27 -26.37
N ASP A 888 7.68 -30.61 -27.39
CA ASP A 888 8.77 -29.65 -27.19
C ASP A 888 8.25 -28.26 -26.72
N VAL A 889 6.98 -27.94 -26.97
CA VAL A 889 6.31 -26.64 -26.66
C VAL A 889 5.62 -26.63 -25.27
N THR A 890 6.01 -27.50 -24.33
CA THR A 890 5.08 -28.09 -23.36
C THR A 890 4.54 -27.24 -22.20
N ASP A 891 5.29 -26.28 -21.65
CA ASP A 891 4.99 -25.71 -20.31
C ASP A 891 3.63 -24.98 -20.17
N GLU A 892 3.08 -24.41 -21.25
CA GLU A 892 1.80 -23.67 -21.20
C GLU A 892 0.61 -24.44 -21.80
N VAL A 893 0.85 -25.49 -22.59
CA VAL A 893 -0.18 -26.18 -23.40
C VAL A 893 -0.60 -27.53 -22.79
N VAL A 894 0.05 -27.95 -21.70
CA VAL A 894 -0.07 -29.21 -20.91
C VAL A 894 -1.41 -29.95 -20.96
N CYS A 895 -2.54 -29.25 -20.89
CA CYS A 895 -3.88 -29.87 -20.79
C CYS A 895 -4.63 -29.97 -22.15
N GLY A 896 -4.12 -29.39 -23.23
CA GLY A 896 -4.58 -29.66 -24.62
C GLY A 896 -3.90 -30.89 -25.22
N TYR A 897 -2.63 -31.08 -24.84
CA TYR A 897 -1.75 -32.21 -25.17
C TYR A 897 -2.46 -33.56 -25.29
N ILE A 898 -3.16 -34.00 -24.25
CA ILE A 898 -3.78 -35.34 -24.19
C ILE A 898 -4.83 -35.53 -25.31
N LEU A 899 -5.60 -34.50 -25.64
CA LEU A 899 -6.64 -34.57 -26.69
C LEU A 899 -6.02 -34.56 -28.09
N ALA A 900 -5.07 -33.67 -28.36
CA ALA A 900 -4.39 -33.62 -29.66
C ALA A 900 -3.58 -34.91 -29.91
N ARG A 901 -2.81 -35.36 -28.91
CA ARG A 901 -2.04 -36.62 -28.95
C ARG A 901 -2.95 -37.83 -29.12
N ALA A 902 -4.09 -37.90 -28.41
CA ALA A 902 -5.07 -38.98 -28.60
C ALA A 902 -5.71 -38.97 -29.99
N GLN A 903 -5.98 -37.79 -30.58
CA GLN A 903 -6.51 -37.69 -31.95
C GLN A 903 -5.49 -38.15 -33.00
N LEU A 904 -4.23 -37.70 -32.89
CA LEU A 904 -3.11 -38.13 -33.76
C LEU A 904 -2.88 -39.66 -33.66
N TYR A 905 -2.88 -40.21 -32.44
CA TYR A 905 -2.84 -41.66 -32.21
C TYR A 905 -4.07 -42.39 -32.77
N GLN A 906 -5.25 -41.77 -32.73
CA GLN A 906 -6.45 -42.38 -33.29
C GLN A 906 -6.35 -42.48 -34.82
N THR A 907 -5.93 -41.42 -35.51
CA THR A 907 -5.65 -41.50 -36.96
C THR A 907 -4.58 -42.54 -37.30
N SER A 908 -3.47 -42.61 -36.56
CA SER A 908 -2.42 -43.62 -36.85
C SER A 908 -2.90 -45.04 -36.57
N CYS A 909 -3.62 -45.30 -35.47
CA CYS A 909 -4.21 -46.62 -35.21
C CYS A 909 -5.26 -47.03 -36.26
N TRP A 910 -6.01 -46.08 -36.83
CA TRP A 910 -6.97 -46.36 -37.92
C TRP A 910 -6.29 -46.61 -39.27
N ILE A 911 -5.19 -45.93 -39.59
CA ILE A 911 -4.41 -46.14 -40.82
C ILE A 911 -3.64 -47.47 -40.78
N PHE A 912 -3.13 -47.87 -39.60
CA PHE A 912 -2.23 -49.03 -39.46
C PHE A 912 -2.84 -50.27 -38.78
N GLY A 913 -4.11 -50.23 -38.38
CA GLY A 913 -4.81 -51.37 -37.76
C GLY A 913 -4.27 -51.83 -36.40
N TYR A 914 -3.39 -51.03 -35.76
CA TYR A 914 -2.73 -51.43 -34.52
C TYR A 914 -3.65 -51.33 -33.30
N THR A 915 -3.73 -52.42 -32.53
CA THR A 915 -4.32 -52.38 -31.17
C THR A 915 -3.27 -51.91 -30.16
N PRO A 916 -3.64 -51.11 -29.14
CA PRO A 916 -2.66 -50.36 -28.36
C PRO A 916 -1.89 -51.22 -27.35
N LYS A 917 -0.58 -51.39 -27.58
CA LYS A 917 0.36 -51.61 -26.48
C LYS A 917 0.45 -50.30 -25.69
N LYS A 918 -0.09 -50.28 -24.47
CA LYS A 918 0.08 -49.16 -23.53
C LYS A 918 1.56 -49.01 -23.17
N LYS A 919 2.27 -48.06 -23.80
CA LYS A 919 3.43 -47.44 -23.12
C LYS A 919 2.91 -46.76 -21.86
N LYS A 920 3.57 -47.02 -20.74
CA LYS A 920 3.51 -46.16 -19.56
C LYS A 920 4.66 -45.18 -19.72
N ASP A 921 4.35 -43.93 -20.06
CA ASP A 921 5.26 -42.83 -19.76
C ASP A 921 4.96 -42.41 -18.30
N ALA A 922 5.98 -42.01 -17.54
CA ALA A 922 5.92 -41.83 -16.08
C ALA A 922 6.04 -40.36 -15.66
#